data_AF-A0A2N2NSH9-F1
#
_entry.id   AF-A0A2N2NSH9-F1
#
_cell.length_a   1.000
_cell.length_b   1.000
_cell.length_c   1.000
_cell.angle_alpha   90.00
_cell.angle_beta   90.00
_cell.angle_gamma   90.00
#
_symmetry.space_group_name_H-M   'P 1'
#
loop_
_entity.id
_entity.type
_entity.pdbx_description
1 polymer ?
#
loop_
_entity_poly.entity_id
_entity_poly.type
_entity_poly.pdbx_seq_one_letter_code
_entity_poly.pdbx_strand_id
1 'polypeptide(L)'
;MDEHLISHDFEEKIKHAFHAPTMRSAFVQQMQTTISEKATEINKNQRKSFHRKKSWSLALYLAGILMIIILAVGPRNVIASVQKWFGFVPGFGILEQGTPIRILSEVVIDTRNEIRLTISEGYFTDEKSILIYSVENVPYSALSHDENMVGCSEFPYLILPDGTRLTTTGSWGNGMKAHITLPPIPENVDEVAFVLPCVLNSLPGLAPENWELPIKIIPAPVDLIAIPVIEVNDPATSVTDPVPTIVESPQTESLFGIQMKIDQAIPLTDGYYLIGHNEWKDERITKSWPSGFALKAVDANGISIPIEPAHWQDIGIQEPQESQWFYKLYGRGFKPPLTIFAVVMTIDFQPAITFEVNPDAFGFDPATAVPGTTYELEPIEIELLGYEARIVQADYMVQGISRGFDFGIKADPALQSIPFILTSPVIGGMGAGGGGSSFNESKGLVSSIVLRDGSMQYPLQIQVSSVLLKGNWSTVWDAPAEPDQTLKVFNKCFSLSDWKHMLENPPVLPTEISGKILFKRAAFAPDPSEFIANLDGSQERSLVFGHSSLSPDGSQLIYSNQEDRIVLLNLDNNTETILYDKTDAFQPIWSPDGKSIAFTEFNETTQILVMDTDGNNLREIIKSNLYPDLLGWTADNKHLMYRNQLGERRGPLILLDIDSKEEIELFDILSRASMSPNRQWIAYIDSVPGKMGSGLYVSKSDQSEKRLLVQLDYLAISNVTWSPDGKWLGFSVFDNSTFIPTSAVGIINLESCQVYPIQIPGIEILREWRYP
;
A
#
# COMPACT_ATOMS: atom_id res chain seq x y z
N MET A 1 19.43 4.94 52.45
CA MET A 1 18.29 4.33 53.17
C MET A 1 17.88 3.15 52.32
N ASP A 2 18.29 1.97 52.77
CA ASP A 2 17.95 0.59 52.38
C ASP A 2 17.67 0.23 50.91
N GLU A 3 18.65 -0.46 50.32
CA GLU A 3 18.48 -1.42 49.22
C GLU A 3 17.72 -2.66 49.73
N HIS A 4 16.56 -2.96 49.17
CA HIS A 4 15.89 -4.24 49.41
C HIS A 4 16.40 -5.30 48.43
N LEU A 5 17.18 -6.23 48.98
CA LEU A 5 17.65 -7.49 48.42
C LEU A 5 16.49 -8.33 47.84
N ILE A 6 16.60 -8.66 46.56
CA ILE A 6 15.87 -9.75 45.92
C ILE A 6 16.33 -11.05 46.60
N SER A 7 15.40 -11.78 47.22
CA SER A 7 15.75 -13.01 47.94
C SER A 7 16.05 -14.16 46.97
N HIS A 8 17.06 -14.96 47.31
CA HIS A 8 17.49 -16.15 46.56
C HIS A 8 16.34 -17.17 46.34
N ASP A 9 15.29 -17.12 47.16
CA ASP A 9 14.08 -17.94 47.05
C ASP A 9 13.21 -17.58 45.83
N PHE A 10 13.29 -16.34 45.35
CA PHE A 10 12.56 -15.87 44.17
C PHE A 10 13.24 -16.34 42.86
N GLU A 11 14.57 -16.30 42.79
CA GLU A 11 15.33 -16.84 41.64
C GLU A 11 15.18 -18.36 41.48
N GLU A 12 15.10 -19.11 42.59
CA GLU A 12 14.85 -20.56 42.57
C GLU A 12 13.46 -20.89 42.00
N LYS A 13 12.43 -20.09 42.34
CA LYS A 13 11.06 -20.27 41.82
C LYS A 13 10.94 -19.99 40.32
N ILE A 14 11.71 -19.03 39.79
CA ILE A 14 11.76 -18.74 38.35
C ILE A 14 12.48 -19.87 37.59
N LYS A 15 13.59 -20.40 38.13
CA LYS A 15 14.30 -21.54 37.53
C LYS A 15 13.43 -22.80 37.48
N HIS A 16 12.55 -23.00 38.46
CA HIS A 16 11.63 -24.14 38.48
C HIS A 16 10.46 -24.03 37.48
N ALA A 17 10.08 -22.82 37.07
CA ALA A 17 8.97 -22.59 36.15
C ALA A 17 9.34 -22.78 34.66
N PHE A 18 10.63 -22.72 34.31
CA PHE A 18 11.12 -22.75 32.91
C PHE A 18 11.89 -24.02 32.51
N HIS A 19 11.90 -25.07 33.34
CA HIS A 19 12.50 -26.34 32.92
C HIS A 19 11.60 -27.09 31.94
N ALA A 20 12.00 -27.11 30.67
CA ALA A 20 11.53 -28.12 29.73
C ALA A 20 11.82 -29.51 30.30
N PRO A 21 10.85 -30.43 30.36
CA PRO A 21 11.07 -31.76 30.91
C PRO A 21 12.12 -32.49 30.07
N THR A 22 13.07 -33.16 30.73
CA THR A 22 14.04 -34.02 30.06
C THR A 22 13.30 -35.12 29.31
N MET A 23 13.59 -35.26 28.01
CA MET A 23 12.96 -36.25 27.14
C MET A 23 13.07 -37.65 27.76
N ARG A 24 11.93 -38.35 27.83
CA ARG A 24 11.88 -39.73 28.35
C ARG A 24 12.79 -40.63 27.52
N SER A 25 13.69 -41.36 28.16
CA SER A 25 14.63 -42.27 27.49
C SER A 25 13.95 -43.29 26.57
N ALA A 26 12.72 -43.71 26.91
CA ALA A 26 11.90 -44.58 26.07
C ALA A 26 11.55 -43.95 24.71
N PHE A 27 11.28 -42.64 24.66
CA PHE A 27 10.98 -41.93 23.42
C PHE A 27 12.21 -41.84 22.51
N VAL A 28 13.39 -41.55 23.09
CA VAL A 28 14.65 -41.50 22.33
C VAL A 28 15.00 -42.87 21.74
N GLN A 29 14.82 -43.95 22.52
CA GLN A 29 15.04 -45.32 22.02
C GLN A 29 14.04 -45.69 20.92
N GLN A 30 12.76 -45.34 21.06
CA GLN A 30 11.74 -45.61 20.06
C GLN A 30 12.01 -44.85 18.75
N MET A 31 12.47 -43.60 18.85
CA MET A 31 12.81 -42.77 17.69
C MET A 31 14.07 -43.26 16.97
N GLN A 32 15.12 -43.67 17.71
CA GLN A 32 16.31 -44.30 17.13
C GLN A 32 15.98 -45.62 16.41
N THR A 33 15.06 -46.41 16.97
CA THR A 33 14.62 -47.68 16.35
C THR A 33 13.86 -47.39 15.04
N THR A 34 12.96 -46.41 15.06
CA THR A 34 12.16 -45.99 13.88
C THR A 34 13.03 -45.43 12.74
N ILE A 35 14.07 -44.64 13.07
CA ILE A 35 15.01 -44.11 12.08
C ILE A 35 15.87 -45.22 11.46
N SER A 36 16.30 -46.18 12.27
CA SER A 36 17.11 -47.32 11.82
C SER A 36 16.33 -48.24 10.88
N GLU A 37 15.06 -48.51 11.19
CA GLU A 37 14.18 -49.33 10.36
C GLU A 37 13.92 -48.68 8.98
N LYS A 38 13.64 -47.37 8.94
CA LYS A 38 13.47 -46.61 7.67
C LYS A 38 14.73 -46.56 6.81
N ALA A 39 15.92 -46.46 7.42
CA ALA A 39 17.18 -46.46 6.67
C ALA A 39 17.47 -47.81 5.98
N THR A 40 16.94 -48.91 6.51
CA THR A 40 17.14 -50.25 5.93
C THR A 40 16.18 -50.55 4.77
N GLU A 41 15.03 -49.87 4.71
CA GLU A 41 14.03 -50.02 3.64
C GLU A 41 14.44 -49.30 2.34
N ILE A 42 15.05 -48.12 2.45
CA ILE A 42 15.50 -47.31 1.29
C ILE A 42 16.61 -48.02 0.50
N ASN A 43 17.47 -48.79 1.18
CA ASN A 43 18.63 -49.44 0.56
C ASN A 43 18.31 -50.76 -0.17
N LYS A 44 17.11 -51.32 0.00
CA LYS A 44 16.70 -52.59 -0.63
C LYS A 44 16.09 -52.44 -2.02
N ASN A 45 15.65 -51.23 -2.41
CA ASN A 45 15.03 -50.96 -3.71
C ASN A 45 16.00 -50.53 -4.83
N GLN A 46 17.29 -50.34 -4.54
CA GLN A 46 18.28 -49.92 -5.56
C GLN A 46 19.03 -51.06 -6.27
N ARG A 47 18.72 -52.34 -6.02
CA ARG A 47 19.42 -53.46 -6.68
C ARG A 47 18.51 -54.57 -7.17
N LYS A 48 17.80 -54.34 -8.29
CA LYS A 48 17.42 -55.41 -9.23
C LYS A 48 17.54 -54.98 -10.70
N SER A 49 18.76 -55.16 -11.21
CA SER A 49 19.14 -55.81 -12.47
C SER A 49 18.31 -55.57 -13.75
N PHE A 50 19.01 -54.89 -14.65
CA PHE A 50 18.95 -54.90 -16.12
C PHE A 50 18.62 -56.27 -16.75
N HIS A 51 17.65 -56.31 -17.68
CA HIS A 51 17.66 -57.25 -18.81
C HIS A 51 16.99 -56.62 -20.07
N ARG A 52 17.76 -56.54 -21.15
CA ARG A 52 17.35 -56.17 -22.52
C ARG A 52 16.15 -56.99 -23.02
N LYS A 53 15.17 -56.33 -23.65
CA LYS A 53 14.37 -56.86 -24.79
C LYS A 53 13.56 -55.76 -25.51
N LYS A 54 13.85 -55.57 -26.80
CA LYS A 54 12.97 -55.20 -27.94
C LYS A 54 11.91 -54.06 -27.83
N SER A 55 11.95 -53.13 -26.86
CA SER A 55 11.02 -51.97 -26.81
C SER A 55 11.57 -50.67 -27.41
N TRP A 56 12.88 -50.58 -27.65
CA TRP A 56 13.52 -49.34 -28.10
C TRP A 56 13.20 -48.92 -29.54
N SER A 57 12.74 -49.82 -30.41
CA SER A 57 12.36 -49.48 -31.78
C SER A 57 11.06 -48.68 -31.85
N LEU A 58 10.11 -48.91 -30.94
CA LEU A 58 8.84 -48.16 -30.91
C LEU A 58 9.06 -46.75 -30.36
N ALA A 59 9.91 -46.62 -29.33
CA ALA A 59 10.26 -45.33 -28.73
C ALA A 59 11.05 -44.45 -29.72
N LEU A 60 11.98 -45.02 -30.48
CA LEU A 60 12.70 -44.29 -31.53
C LEU A 60 11.81 -43.91 -32.72
N TYR A 61 10.80 -44.72 -33.04
CA TYR A 61 9.84 -44.39 -34.09
C TYR A 61 8.88 -43.27 -33.66
N LEU A 62 8.38 -43.32 -32.42
CA LEU A 62 7.56 -42.26 -31.83
C LEU A 62 8.36 -40.96 -31.67
N ALA A 63 9.62 -41.03 -31.24
CA ALA A 63 10.51 -39.87 -31.16
C ALA A 63 10.80 -39.28 -32.55
N GLY A 64 10.94 -40.13 -33.58
CA GLY A 64 11.09 -39.68 -34.97
C GLY A 64 9.84 -38.96 -35.50
N ILE A 65 8.65 -39.49 -35.23
CA ILE A 65 7.38 -38.84 -35.59
C ILE A 65 7.22 -37.51 -34.85
N LEU A 66 7.54 -37.47 -33.55
CA LEU A 66 7.49 -36.26 -32.74
C LEU A 66 8.46 -35.19 -33.28
N MET A 67 9.67 -35.59 -33.67
CA MET A 67 10.67 -34.69 -34.26
C MET A 67 10.23 -34.16 -35.63
N ILE A 68 9.55 -34.98 -36.45
CA ILE A 68 8.98 -34.55 -37.73
C ILE A 68 7.81 -33.58 -37.53
N ILE A 69 6.97 -33.78 -36.52
CA ILE A 69 5.89 -32.85 -36.16
C ILE A 69 6.47 -31.52 -35.67
N ILE A 70 7.51 -31.54 -34.83
CA ILE A 70 8.21 -30.35 -34.34
C ILE A 70 8.86 -29.57 -35.50
N LEU A 71 9.45 -30.27 -36.47
CA LEU A 71 10.06 -29.65 -37.67
C LEU A 71 9.02 -29.12 -38.67
N ALA A 72 7.83 -29.73 -38.74
CA ALA A 72 6.76 -29.32 -39.67
C ALA A 72 5.92 -28.14 -39.16
N VAL A 73 5.77 -27.98 -37.84
CA VAL A 73 4.94 -26.95 -37.21
C VAL A 73 5.70 -25.62 -37.00
N GLY A 74 7.04 -25.67 -37.00
CA GLY A 74 7.91 -24.52 -36.82
C GLY A 74 7.98 -24.05 -35.36
N PRO A 75 9.15 -23.58 -34.87
CA PRO A 75 9.37 -23.32 -33.44
C PRO A 75 8.40 -22.28 -32.85
N ARG A 76 7.91 -21.32 -33.65
CA ARG A 76 6.96 -20.29 -33.19
C ARG A 76 5.58 -20.84 -32.82
N ASN A 77 5.07 -21.85 -33.53
CA ASN A 77 3.75 -22.44 -33.23
C ASN A 77 3.82 -23.49 -32.11
N VAL A 78 5.00 -24.08 -31.88
CA VAL A 78 5.25 -24.97 -30.74
C VAL A 78 5.32 -24.14 -29.44
N ILE A 79 5.97 -22.97 -29.45
CA ILE A 79 6.00 -22.05 -28.30
C ILE A 79 4.60 -21.50 -27.98
N ALA A 80 3.80 -21.14 -28.98
CA ALA A 80 2.39 -20.76 -28.79
C ALA A 80 1.49 -21.91 -28.28
N SER A 81 1.94 -23.16 -28.37
CA SER A 81 1.26 -24.34 -27.83
C SER A 81 1.77 -24.75 -26.44
N VAL A 82 2.95 -24.25 -26.03
CA VAL A 82 3.52 -24.42 -24.68
C VAL A 82 3.10 -23.26 -23.75
N GLN A 83 2.81 -22.07 -24.29
CA GLN A 83 2.28 -20.90 -23.54
C GLN A 83 0.82 -21.04 -23.07
N LYS A 84 0.23 -22.24 -23.13
CA LYS A 84 -1.15 -22.52 -22.67
C LYS A 84 -1.18 -23.40 -21.41
N TRP A 85 -0.10 -23.41 -20.64
CA TRP A 85 0.12 -24.42 -19.61
C TRP A 85 -0.34 -24.02 -18.21
N PHE A 86 -0.73 -22.75 -17.99
CA PHE A 86 -1.19 -22.31 -16.68
C PHE A 86 -2.29 -21.24 -16.77
N GLY A 87 -3.27 -21.29 -15.87
CA GLY A 87 -4.33 -20.29 -15.72
C GLY A 87 -4.15 -19.47 -14.45
N PHE A 88 -4.35 -18.16 -14.50
CA PHE A 88 -4.34 -17.31 -13.29
C PHE A 88 -5.75 -17.01 -12.79
N VAL A 89 -5.96 -17.13 -11.48
CA VAL A 89 -7.18 -16.66 -10.80
C VAL A 89 -6.76 -15.61 -9.75
N PRO A 90 -7.31 -14.37 -9.78
CA PRO A 90 -7.00 -13.33 -8.81
C PRO A 90 -7.15 -13.82 -7.35
N GLY A 91 -6.13 -13.60 -6.53
CA GLY A 91 -6.06 -14.10 -5.14
C GLY A 91 -5.75 -15.60 -4.99
N PHE A 92 -5.94 -16.43 -6.03
CA PHE A 92 -5.56 -17.83 -6.02
C PHE A 92 -4.12 -18.04 -6.48
N GLY A 93 -3.71 -17.30 -7.49
CA GLY A 93 -2.41 -17.42 -8.15
C GLY A 93 -2.46 -18.27 -9.41
N ILE A 94 -1.31 -18.86 -9.74
CA ILE A 94 -1.08 -19.64 -10.96
C ILE A 94 -1.56 -21.08 -10.73
N LEU A 95 -2.36 -21.61 -11.65
CA LEU A 95 -2.91 -22.98 -11.66
C LEU A 95 -2.36 -23.79 -12.83
N GLU A 96 -2.09 -25.09 -12.62
CA GLU A 96 -1.65 -26.00 -13.68
C GLU A 96 -2.72 -26.24 -14.78
N GLN A 97 -2.30 -26.63 -15.98
CA GLN A 97 -3.21 -26.87 -17.10
C GLN A 97 -4.20 -28.01 -16.81
N GLY A 98 -5.49 -27.72 -17.00
CA GLY A 98 -6.53 -28.74 -16.87
C GLY A 98 -6.92 -29.04 -15.43
N THR A 99 -6.36 -28.34 -14.45
CA THR A 99 -6.87 -28.32 -13.08
C THR A 99 -8.36 -27.94 -13.14
N PRO A 100 -9.27 -28.85 -12.76
CA PRO A 100 -10.69 -28.58 -12.80
C PRO A 100 -11.02 -27.48 -11.78
N ILE A 101 -11.22 -26.26 -12.27
CA ILE A 101 -11.70 -25.17 -11.42
C ILE A 101 -13.20 -25.34 -11.29
N ARG A 102 -13.66 -25.32 -10.06
CA ARG A 102 -15.08 -25.17 -9.76
C ARG A 102 -15.28 -23.81 -9.11
N ILE A 103 -16.46 -23.24 -9.32
CA ILE A 103 -16.84 -21.93 -8.79
C ILE A 103 -18.11 -22.02 -7.97
N LEU A 104 -18.36 -20.97 -7.21
CA LEU A 104 -19.66 -20.75 -6.59
C LEU A 104 -20.72 -20.57 -7.69
N SER A 105 -21.82 -21.31 -7.59
CA SER A 105 -22.86 -21.30 -8.64
C SER A 105 -23.66 -20.00 -8.70
N GLU A 106 -23.80 -19.31 -7.56
CA GLU A 106 -24.48 -18.04 -7.41
C GLU A 106 -24.02 -17.38 -6.11
N VAL A 107 -24.14 -16.06 -6.01
CA VAL A 107 -23.87 -15.33 -4.78
C VAL A 107 -24.83 -15.84 -3.69
N VAL A 108 -24.29 -16.28 -2.55
CA VAL A 108 -25.10 -16.78 -1.43
C VAL A 108 -25.25 -15.67 -0.41
N ILE A 109 -26.50 -15.32 -0.09
CA ILE A 109 -26.83 -14.24 0.84
C ILE A 109 -27.74 -14.80 1.92
N ASP A 110 -27.41 -14.53 3.18
CA ASP A 110 -28.31 -14.73 4.31
C ASP A 110 -28.37 -13.44 5.14
N THR A 111 -29.49 -13.19 5.80
CA THR A 111 -29.63 -12.02 6.66
C THR A 111 -30.30 -12.45 7.95
N ARG A 112 -29.59 -12.26 9.07
CA ARG A 112 -30.11 -12.55 10.42
C ARG A 112 -29.91 -11.32 11.29
N ASN A 113 -30.97 -10.90 11.97
CA ASN A 113 -30.96 -9.69 12.81
C ASN A 113 -30.43 -8.46 12.05
N GLU A 114 -30.85 -8.28 10.80
CA GLU A 114 -30.44 -7.17 9.90
C GLU A 114 -28.96 -7.19 9.46
N ILE A 115 -28.14 -8.07 10.04
CA ILE A 115 -26.77 -8.35 9.63
C ILE A 115 -26.80 -9.29 8.42
N ARG A 116 -26.12 -8.90 7.34
CA ARG A 116 -26.11 -9.63 6.06
C ARG A 116 -24.77 -10.35 5.86
N LEU A 117 -24.81 -11.65 5.61
CA LEU A 117 -23.71 -12.41 5.03
C LEU A 117 -23.83 -12.35 3.52
N THR A 118 -22.74 -12.10 2.83
CA THR A 118 -22.65 -12.32 1.40
C THR A 118 -21.42 -13.17 1.12
N ILE A 119 -21.61 -14.35 0.53
CA ILE A 119 -20.52 -15.13 -0.06
C ILE A 119 -20.55 -14.79 -1.55
N SER A 120 -19.66 -13.90 -1.95
CA SER A 120 -19.66 -13.27 -3.27
C SER A 120 -18.99 -14.13 -4.33
N GLU A 121 -17.88 -14.77 -3.97
CA GLU A 121 -17.06 -15.55 -4.91
C GLU A 121 -16.49 -16.78 -4.21
N GLY A 122 -16.26 -17.83 -5.00
CA GLY A 122 -15.59 -19.04 -4.54
C GLY A 122 -14.86 -19.72 -5.68
N TYR A 123 -13.62 -20.12 -5.44
CA TYR A 123 -12.75 -20.81 -6.39
C TYR A 123 -12.22 -22.08 -5.73
N PHE A 124 -12.48 -23.23 -6.35
CA PHE A 124 -12.20 -24.54 -5.76
C PHE A 124 -11.37 -25.37 -6.73
N THR A 125 -10.25 -25.88 -6.24
CA THR A 125 -9.33 -26.76 -7.00
C THR A 125 -8.93 -27.97 -6.15
N ASP A 126 -8.09 -28.83 -6.70
CA ASP A 126 -7.49 -29.97 -6.01
C ASP A 126 -6.34 -29.57 -5.04
N GLU A 127 -5.81 -28.36 -5.15
CA GLU A 127 -4.77 -27.83 -4.24
C GLU A 127 -5.35 -27.14 -3.00
N LYS A 128 -6.29 -26.21 -3.23
CA LYS A 128 -6.93 -25.38 -2.19
C LYS A 128 -8.27 -24.83 -2.67
N SER A 129 -9.01 -24.27 -1.73
CA SER A 129 -10.27 -23.55 -1.95
C SER A 129 -10.12 -22.12 -1.47
N ILE A 130 -10.70 -21.16 -2.19
CA ILE A 130 -10.75 -19.75 -1.80
C ILE A 130 -12.20 -19.29 -1.80
N LEU A 131 -12.57 -18.54 -0.77
CA LEU A 131 -13.88 -17.90 -0.66
C LEU A 131 -13.72 -16.43 -0.32
N ILE A 132 -14.57 -15.60 -0.92
CA ILE A 132 -14.68 -14.18 -0.60
C ILE A 132 -16.05 -13.94 0.03
N TYR A 133 -16.04 -13.54 1.29
CA TYR A 133 -17.26 -13.18 2.00
C TYR A 133 -17.21 -11.74 2.52
N SER A 134 -18.38 -11.12 2.65
CA SER A 134 -18.60 -9.89 3.39
C SER A 134 -19.69 -10.05 4.44
N VAL A 135 -19.53 -9.39 5.58
CA VAL A 135 -20.53 -9.23 6.62
C VAL A 135 -20.84 -7.75 6.73
N GLU A 136 -22.09 -7.40 6.47
CA GLU A 136 -22.58 -6.03 6.45
C GLU A 136 -23.57 -5.79 7.59
N ASN A 137 -23.74 -4.52 7.97
CA ASN A 137 -24.69 -4.09 8.99
C ASN A 137 -24.46 -4.67 10.41
N VAL A 138 -23.25 -5.11 10.74
CA VAL A 138 -22.91 -5.60 12.09
C VAL A 138 -22.94 -4.47 13.11
N PRO A 139 -23.97 -4.35 13.97
CA PRO A 139 -24.08 -3.23 14.89
C PRO A 139 -22.83 -3.20 15.77
N TYR A 140 -22.19 -2.04 15.88
CA TYR A 140 -20.94 -2.00 16.64
C TYR A 140 -21.16 -2.31 18.12
N SER A 141 -22.35 -2.09 18.71
CA SER A 141 -22.68 -2.62 20.05
C SER A 141 -22.51 -4.13 20.20
N ALA A 142 -22.48 -4.89 19.09
CA ALA A 142 -22.19 -6.32 19.07
C ALA A 142 -20.71 -6.66 19.01
N LEU A 143 -19.80 -5.70 18.80
CA LEU A 143 -18.35 -5.91 18.72
C LEU A 143 -17.67 -5.71 20.09
N SER A 144 -16.43 -6.16 20.23
CA SER A 144 -15.62 -5.89 21.42
C SER A 144 -14.84 -4.60 21.27
N HIS A 145 -14.85 -3.77 22.31
CA HIS A 145 -14.22 -2.43 22.35
C HIS A 145 -13.33 -2.23 23.57
N ASP A 146 -13.35 -3.17 24.51
CA ASP A 146 -12.46 -3.16 25.67
C ASP A 146 -11.30 -4.09 25.33
N GLU A 147 -10.07 -3.61 25.43
CA GLU A 147 -8.87 -4.43 25.23
C GLU A 147 -8.82 -5.64 26.19
N ASN A 148 -9.58 -5.60 27.29
CA ASN A 148 -9.75 -6.70 28.23
C ASN A 148 -10.85 -7.70 27.85
N MET A 149 -11.73 -7.33 26.91
CA MET A 149 -12.75 -8.22 26.36
C MET A 149 -12.33 -8.68 24.97
N VAL A 150 -12.13 -9.99 24.81
CA VAL A 150 -11.76 -10.55 23.51
C VAL A 150 -13.05 -10.91 22.77
N GLY A 151 -13.33 -10.19 21.69
CA GLY A 151 -14.39 -10.54 20.75
C GLY A 151 -14.08 -11.82 19.98
N CYS A 152 -15.04 -12.29 19.19
CA CYS A 152 -14.85 -13.45 18.33
C CYS A 152 -13.59 -13.32 17.45
N SER A 153 -12.75 -14.34 17.47
CA SER A 153 -11.55 -14.44 16.61
C SER A 153 -11.55 -15.74 15.80
N GLU A 154 -12.69 -16.43 15.75
CA GLU A 154 -12.82 -17.67 15.01
C GLU A 154 -12.96 -17.39 13.51
N PHE A 155 -12.18 -18.13 12.71
CA PHE A 155 -12.27 -18.05 11.26
C PHE A 155 -13.41 -18.92 10.73
N PRO A 156 -14.02 -18.53 9.59
CA PRO A 156 -14.95 -19.39 8.88
C PRO A 156 -14.31 -20.72 8.46
N TYR A 157 -15.15 -21.72 8.22
CA TYR A 157 -14.71 -23.04 7.74
C TYR A 157 -15.79 -23.69 6.89
N LEU A 158 -15.45 -24.79 6.22
CA LEU A 158 -16.42 -25.60 5.46
C LEU A 158 -16.70 -26.93 6.16
N ILE A 159 -17.92 -27.43 6.02
CA ILE A 159 -18.32 -28.79 6.38
C ILE A 159 -18.68 -29.55 5.09
N LEU A 160 -18.02 -30.66 4.85
CA LEU A 160 -18.34 -31.58 3.75
C LEU A 160 -19.58 -32.43 4.09
N PRO A 161 -20.26 -33.04 3.10
CA PRO A 161 -21.45 -33.88 3.34
C PRO A 161 -21.22 -35.09 4.27
N ASP A 162 -19.97 -35.54 4.42
CA ASP A 162 -19.59 -36.62 5.34
C ASP A 162 -19.31 -36.13 6.78
N GLY A 163 -19.45 -34.82 7.04
CA GLY A 163 -19.19 -34.17 8.31
C GLY A 163 -17.74 -33.70 8.51
N THR A 164 -16.86 -33.87 7.51
CA THR A 164 -15.47 -33.40 7.60
C THR A 164 -15.40 -31.88 7.64
N ARG A 165 -14.67 -31.32 8.62
CA ARG A 165 -14.43 -29.88 8.76
C ARG A 165 -13.13 -29.46 8.07
N LEU A 166 -13.21 -28.54 7.10
CA LEU A 166 -12.06 -27.90 6.45
C LEU A 166 -11.85 -26.51 7.06
N THR A 167 -10.79 -26.34 7.85
CA THR A 167 -10.49 -25.08 8.56
C THR A 167 -9.69 -24.11 7.70
N THR A 168 -9.93 -22.81 7.86
CA THR A 168 -9.17 -21.76 7.18
C THR A 168 -7.66 -21.88 7.50
N THR A 169 -6.82 -21.85 6.46
CA THR A 169 -5.36 -21.92 6.54
C THR A 169 -4.68 -20.58 6.28
N GLY A 170 -5.39 -19.62 5.68
CA GLY A 170 -4.92 -18.26 5.48
C GLY A 170 -6.10 -17.31 5.28
N SER A 171 -5.96 -16.06 5.71
CA SER A 171 -6.98 -15.03 5.53
C SER A 171 -6.33 -13.68 5.35
N TRP A 172 -6.89 -12.85 4.49
CA TRP A 172 -6.52 -11.44 4.36
C TRP A 172 -7.75 -10.57 4.06
N GLY A 173 -7.64 -9.29 4.37
CA GLY A 173 -8.76 -8.35 4.43
C GLY A 173 -8.96 -7.84 5.87
N ASN A 174 -10.05 -7.12 6.10
CA ASN A 174 -10.38 -6.56 7.42
C ASN A 174 -11.28 -7.51 8.25
N GLY A 175 -11.52 -8.73 7.76
CA GLY A 175 -12.32 -9.76 8.43
C GLY A 175 -13.84 -9.59 8.32
N MET A 176 -14.30 -8.35 8.13
CA MET A 176 -15.67 -8.03 7.74
C MET A 176 -15.87 -8.31 6.25
N LYS A 177 -14.91 -7.94 5.41
CA LYS A 177 -14.73 -8.47 4.04
C LYS A 177 -13.38 -9.19 4.00
N ALA A 178 -13.40 -10.47 3.69
CA ALA A 178 -12.19 -11.28 3.76
C ALA A 178 -12.12 -12.32 2.63
N HIS A 179 -10.89 -12.53 2.19
CA HIS A 179 -10.49 -13.63 1.34
C HIS A 179 -9.94 -14.74 2.24
N ILE A 180 -10.61 -15.88 2.30
CA ILE A 180 -10.15 -17.03 3.09
C ILE A 180 -9.64 -18.13 2.19
N THR A 181 -8.53 -18.73 2.60
CA THR A 181 -7.94 -19.91 1.99
C THR A 181 -8.25 -21.13 2.84
N LEU A 182 -8.71 -22.19 2.20
CA LEU A 182 -9.18 -23.42 2.81
C LEU A 182 -8.56 -24.63 2.09
N PRO A 183 -8.49 -25.81 2.72
CA PRO A 183 -8.13 -27.05 2.05
C PRO A 183 -8.99 -27.35 0.81
N PRO A 184 -8.50 -28.20 -0.11
CA PRO A 184 -9.24 -28.56 -1.31
C PRO A 184 -10.49 -29.37 -0.96
N ILE A 185 -11.57 -29.14 -1.72
CA ILE A 185 -12.81 -29.91 -1.63
C ILE A 185 -12.71 -31.10 -2.59
N PRO A 186 -13.09 -32.33 -2.19
CA PRO A 186 -13.09 -33.48 -3.11
C PRO A 186 -13.89 -33.22 -4.39
N GLU A 187 -13.44 -33.76 -5.52
CA GLU A 187 -14.07 -33.52 -6.84
C GLU A 187 -15.53 -33.99 -6.91
N ASN A 188 -15.90 -35.01 -6.14
CA ASN A 188 -17.24 -35.58 -6.10
C ASN A 188 -18.20 -34.87 -5.13
N VAL A 189 -17.78 -33.74 -4.56
CA VAL A 189 -18.58 -32.94 -3.62
C VAL A 189 -18.94 -31.61 -4.27
N ASP A 190 -20.20 -31.46 -4.66
CA ASP A 190 -20.72 -30.26 -5.34
C ASP A 190 -21.52 -29.34 -4.42
N GLU A 191 -21.64 -29.71 -3.14
CA GLU A 191 -22.33 -28.95 -2.12
C GLU A 191 -21.61 -29.12 -0.78
N VAL A 192 -21.33 -28.00 -0.13
CA VAL A 192 -20.71 -27.95 1.21
C VAL A 192 -21.42 -26.90 2.04
N ALA A 193 -21.33 -26.99 3.36
CA ALA A 193 -21.85 -25.94 4.24
C ALA A 193 -20.72 -24.97 4.59
N PHE A 194 -20.88 -23.70 4.23
CA PHE A 194 -20.05 -22.62 4.77
C PHE A 194 -20.50 -22.30 6.18
N VAL A 195 -19.57 -22.32 7.13
CA VAL A 195 -19.82 -22.00 8.52
C VAL A 195 -19.05 -20.76 8.92
N LEU A 196 -19.78 -19.71 9.32
CA LEU A 196 -19.22 -18.58 10.08
C LEU A 196 -19.62 -18.77 11.55
N PRO A 197 -18.68 -19.16 12.44
CA PRO A 197 -18.98 -19.45 13.85
C PRO A 197 -19.51 -18.23 14.57
N CYS A 198 -18.89 -17.09 14.32
CA CYS A 198 -19.28 -15.79 14.84
C CYS A 198 -18.71 -14.71 13.93
N VAL A 199 -19.31 -13.52 13.99
CA VAL A 199 -18.82 -12.35 13.24
C VAL A 199 -17.51 -11.88 13.87
N LEU A 200 -16.52 -11.51 13.06
CA LEU A 200 -15.22 -11.10 13.60
C LEU A 200 -15.38 -9.96 14.63
N ASN A 201 -14.68 -10.11 15.75
CA ASN A 201 -14.69 -9.23 16.91
C ASN A 201 -16.05 -9.14 17.63
N SER A 202 -17.07 -9.94 17.28
CA SER A 202 -18.37 -9.86 17.97
C SER A 202 -18.34 -10.47 19.37
N LEU A 203 -19.02 -9.83 20.32
CA LEU A 203 -19.31 -10.36 21.66
C LEU A 203 -20.38 -11.47 21.58
N PRO A 204 -20.29 -12.49 22.46
CA PRO A 204 -21.23 -13.61 22.46
C PRO A 204 -22.70 -13.19 22.56
N GLY A 205 -23.53 -13.68 21.66
CA GLY A 205 -24.97 -13.46 21.62
C GLY A 205 -25.45 -12.10 21.11
N LEU A 206 -24.53 -11.18 20.74
CA LEU A 206 -24.90 -9.85 20.21
C LEU A 206 -24.89 -9.79 18.66
N ALA A 207 -24.21 -10.73 18.01
CA ALA A 207 -24.32 -10.97 16.58
C ALA A 207 -24.83 -12.41 16.33
N PRO A 208 -25.41 -12.71 15.15
CA PRO A 208 -25.69 -14.07 14.74
C PRO A 208 -24.43 -14.93 14.80
N GLU A 209 -24.54 -16.03 15.52
CA GLU A 209 -23.52 -17.06 15.60
C GLU A 209 -23.97 -18.27 14.78
N ASN A 210 -23.01 -19.10 14.42
CA ASN A 210 -23.21 -20.38 13.74
C ASN A 210 -24.06 -20.21 12.48
N TRP A 211 -23.68 -19.25 11.64
CA TRP A 211 -24.16 -19.20 10.28
C TRP A 211 -23.69 -20.45 9.57
N GLU A 212 -24.64 -21.20 9.03
CA GLU A 212 -24.39 -22.41 8.25
C GLU A 212 -25.20 -22.25 6.96
N LEU A 213 -24.50 -21.95 5.86
CA LEU A 213 -25.10 -21.70 4.56
C LEU A 213 -24.65 -22.78 3.57
N PRO A 214 -25.60 -23.47 2.90
CA PRO A 214 -25.23 -24.37 1.83
C PRO A 214 -24.67 -23.55 0.67
N ILE A 215 -23.45 -23.88 0.24
CA ILE A 215 -22.86 -23.33 -0.97
C ILE A 215 -22.78 -24.42 -2.02
N LYS A 216 -23.31 -24.10 -3.20
CA LYS A 216 -23.30 -25.01 -4.34
C LYS A 216 -22.15 -24.65 -5.27
N ILE A 217 -21.39 -25.69 -5.61
CA ILE A 217 -20.16 -25.63 -6.39
C ILE A 217 -20.46 -26.23 -7.76
N ILE A 218 -20.11 -25.51 -8.82
CA ILE A 218 -20.29 -25.98 -10.20
C ILE A 218 -18.97 -25.89 -10.97
N PRO A 219 -18.76 -26.71 -11.99
CA PRO A 219 -17.62 -26.54 -12.90
C PRO A 219 -17.59 -25.11 -13.45
N ALA A 220 -16.39 -24.50 -13.46
CA ALA A 220 -16.22 -23.17 -14.02
C ALA A 220 -16.55 -23.17 -15.52
N PRO A 221 -17.23 -22.12 -16.03
CA PRO A 221 -17.39 -21.92 -17.46
C PRO A 221 -16.02 -21.92 -18.16
N VAL A 222 -15.93 -22.50 -19.37
CA VAL A 222 -14.66 -22.68 -20.10
C VAL A 222 -13.97 -21.34 -20.41
N ASP A 223 -14.74 -20.27 -20.46
CA ASP A 223 -14.35 -18.88 -20.65
C ASP A 223 -13.87 -18.17 -19.38
N LEU A 224 -14.17 -18.70 -18.19
CA LEU A 224 -13.60 -18.24 -16.91
C LEU A 224 -12.20 -18.81 -16.66
N ILE A 225 -11.82 -19.85 -17.41
CA ILE A 225 -10.58 -20.60 -17.21
C ILE A 225 -9.51 -20.06 -18.16
N ALA A 226 -8.38 -19.70 -17.57
CA ALA A 226 -7.11 -19.41 -18.23
C ALA A 226 -6.99 -18.02 -18.86
N ILE A 227 -6.75 -17.04 -17.99
CA ILE A 227 -5.71 -16.05 -18.29
C ILE A 227 -4.39 -16.85 -18.42
N PRO A 228 -3.79 -16.96 -19.61
CA PRO A 228 -2.59 -17.77 -19.80
C PRO A 228 -1.39 -17.10 -19.12
N VAL A 229 -0.72 -17.78 -18.21
CA VAL A 229 0.55 -17.28 -17.67
C VAL A 229 1.64 -17.50 -18.71
N ILE A 230 2.37 -16.42 -19.00
CA ILE A 230 3.45 -16.44 -19.98
C ILE A 230 4.75 -16.62 -19.19
N GLU A 231 5.34 -17.81 -19.29
CA GLU A 231 6.74 -17.99 -18.90
C GLU A 231 7.64 -17.25 -19.89
N VAL A 232 8.55 -16.44 -19.35
CA VAL A 232 9.48 -15.65 -20.15
C VAL A 232 10.79 -16.41 -20.22
N ASN A 233 11.00 -17.14 -21.32
CA ASN A 233 12.27 -17.84 -21.54
C ASN A 233 13.37 -16.86 -21.97
N ASP A 234 14.55 -17.03 -21.37
CA ASP A 234 15.77 -16.27 -21.65
C ASP A 234 16.14 -16.32 -23.15
N PRO A 235 16.41 -15.19 -23.84
CA PRO A 235 16.78 -15.20 -25.27
C PRO A 235 18.11 -15.90 -25.58
N ALA A 236 18.84 -16.41 -24.59
CA ALA A 236 20.25 -16.78 -24.74
C ALA A 236 20.53 -18.08 -25.51
N THR A 237 19.53 -18.88 -25.92
CA THR A 237 19.82 -20.15 -26.61
C THR A 237 18.88 -20.48 -27.75
N SER A 238 19.03 -19.80 -28.89
CA SER A 238 18.76 -20.43 -30.20
C SER A 238 19.08 -19.53 -31.40
N VAL A 239 20.33 -19.52 -31.88
CA VAL A 239 20.62 -19.33 -33.31
C VAL A 239 21.93 -20.03 -33.68
N THR A 240 21.86 -21.20 -34.33
CA THR A 240 22.90 -21.63 -35.27
C THR A 240 22.44 -21.29 -36.67
N ASP A 241 22.80 -20.10 -37.14
CA ASP A 241 23.00 -19.76 -38.54
C ASP A 241 23.80 -18.44 -38.62
N PRO A 242 24.82 -18.33 -39.50
CA PRO A 242 25.74 -17.21 -39.50
C PRO A 242 25.23 -16.07 -40.40
N VAL A 243 24.99 -14.89 -39.82
CA VAL A 243 24.67 -13.62 -40.52
C VAL A 243 25.46 -12.49 -39.82
N PRO A 244 25.95 -11.47 -40.55
CA PRO A 244 27.29 -10.94 -40.37
C PRO A 244 27.45 -9.94 -39.23
N THR A 245 28.70 -9.82 -38.82
CA THR A 245 29.29 -8.99 -37.76
C THR A 245 28.67 -7.59 -37.69
N ILE A 246 27.70 -7.43 -36.80
CA ILE A 246 27.38 -6.13 -36.21
C ILE A 246 28.36 -5.95 -35.05
N VAL A 247 29.02 -4.80 -35.03
CA VAL A 247 29.96 -4.41 -33.98
C VAL A 247 29.24 -4.46 -32.63
N GLU A 248 29.57 -5.46 -31.82
CA GLU A 248 29.18 -5.52 -30.41
C GLU A 248 29.68 -4.24 -29.73
N SER A 249 28.72 -3.41 -29.30
CA SER A 249 29.00 -2.38 -28.30
C SER A 249 29.30 -3.13 -26.99
N PRO A 250 30.33 -2.76 -26.23
CA PRO A 250 30.70 -3.50 -25.03
C PRO A 250 29.50 -3.46 -24.07
N GLN A 251 28.93 -4.64 -23.75
CA GLN A 251 28.07 -4.78 -22.59
C GLN A 251 28.94 -4.47 -21.38
N THR A 252 28.92 -3.21 -20.92
CA THR A 252 29.42 -2.85 -19.60
C THR A 252 28.75 -3.79 -18.62
N GLU A 253 29.54 -4.62 -17.92
CA GLU A 253 28.99 -5.48 -16.88
C GLU A 253 28.12 -4.62 -15.96
N SER A 254 26.89 -5.06 -15.75
CA SER A 254 25.96 -4.40 -14.84
C SER A 254 26.61 -4.23 -13.47
N LEU A 255 26.30 -3.14 -12.78
CA LEU A 255 26.88 -2.83 -11.47
C LEU A 255 26.68 -4.01 -10.50
N PHE A 256 27.78 -4.48 -9.89
CA PHE A 256 27.88 -5.70 -9.06
C PHE A 256 27.51 -7.03 -9.74
N GLY A 257 27.46 -7.02 -11.08
CA GLY A 257 26.98 -8.14 -11.88
C GLY A 257 25.50 -8.43 -11.68
N ILE A 258 24.71 -7.47 -11.16
CA ILE A 258 23.28 -7.66 -10.92
C ILE A 258 22.54 -7.77 -12.26
N GLN A 259 21.81 -8.86 -12.47
CA GLN A 259 20.99 -9.11 -13.64
C GLN A 259 19.54 -9.23 -13.21
N MET A 260 18.67 -8.41 -13.80
CA MET A 260 17.23 -8.51 -13.61
C MET A 260 16.65 -9.55 -14.57
N LYS A 261 15.85 -10.47 -14.06
CA LYS A 261 15.13 -11.46 -14.86
C LYS A 261 13.65 -11.37 -14.60
N ILE A 262 12.86 -11.49 -15.66
CA ILE A 262 11.41 -11.66 -15.57
C ILE A 262 11.17 -13.15 -15.67
N ASP A 263 10.59 -13.72 -14.63
CA ASP A 263 10.27 -15.14 -14.57
C ASP A 263 8.95 -15.39 -15.29
N GLN A 264 7.96 -14.57 -14.98
CA GLN A 264 6.59 -14.77 -15.39
C GLN A 264 5.88 -13.44 -15.63
N ALA A 265 5.00 -13.44 -16.63
CA ALA A 265 4.04 -12.38 -16.87
C ALA A 265 2.62 -12.95 -16.88
N ILE A 266 1.76 -12.42 -16.01
CA ILE A 266 0.37 -12.83 -15.84
C ILE A 266 -0.52 -11.76 -16.46
N PRO A 267 -1.22 -12.03 -17.58
CA PRO A 267 -2.13 -11.06 -18.16
C PRO A 267 -3.27 -10.69 -17.22
N LEU A 268 -3.75 -9.46 -17.32
CA LEU A 268 -4.94 -8.97 -16.62
C LEU A 268 -5.89 -8.36 -17.64
N THR A 269 -7.10 -8.02 -17.23
CA THR A 269 -8.04 -7.27 -18.09
C THR A 269 -7.48 -5.89 -18.46
N ASP A 270 -6.70 -5.27 -17.56
CA ASP A 270 -6.17 -3.92 -17.69
C ASP A 270 -4.64 -3.84 -17.79
N GLY A 271 -3.93 -4.96 -17.94
CA GLY A 271 -2.46 -4.98 -17.93
C GLY A 271 -1.84 -6.35 -17.73
N TYR A 272 -0.74 -6.42 -16.97
CA TYR A 272 -0.04 -7.64 -16.58
C TYR A 272 0.49 -7.53 -15.14
N TYR A 273 0.50 -8.60 -14.36
CA TYR A 273 1.48 -8.74 -13.29
C TYR A 273 2.79 -9.27 -13.85
N LEU A 274 3.90 -8.68 -13.42
CA LEU A 274 5.25 -9.13 -13.72
C LEU A 274 5.87 -9.65 -12.43
N ILE A 275 6.37 -10.88 -12.51
CA ILE A 275 7.14 -11.54 -11.46
C ILE A 275 8.55 -11.68 -11.99
N GLY A 276 9.53 -11.23 -11.22
CA GLY A 276 10.93 -11.39 -11.57
C GLY A 276 11.81 -11.52 -10.35
N HIS A 277 13.09 -11.74 -10.58
CA HIS A 277 14.10 -11.78 -9.54
C HIS A 277 15.40 -11.13 -10.03
N ASN A 278 16.32 -10.95 -9.09
CA ASN A 278 17.68 -10.50 -9.40
C ASN A 278 18.67 -11.64 -9.14
N GLU A 279 19.62 -11.80 -10.06
CA GLU A 279 20.84 -12.58 -9.86
C GLU A 279 22.03 -11.62 -9.74
N TRP A 280 23.11 -12.01 -9.07
CA TRP A 280 24.31 -11.18 -8.93
C TRP A 280 25.59 -12.00 -8.83
N LYS A 281 26.75 -11.34 -9.00
CA LYS A 281 28.08 -11.99 -8.89
C LYS A 281 28.90 -11.52 -7.69
N ASP A 282 28.60 -10.35 -7.14
CA ASP A 282 29.36 -9.79 -6.01
C ASP A 282 29.04 -10.55 -4.71
N GLU A 283 30.05 -11.18 -4.11
CA GLU A 283 29.90 -12.03 -2.91
C GLU A 283 29.45 -11.24 -1.67
N ARG A 284 29.58 -9.91 -1.68
CA ARG A 284 29.14 -9.06 -0.56
C ARG A 284 27.62 -8.93 -0.54
N ILE A 285 26.95 -9.08 -1.68
CA ILE A 285 25.51 -8.90 -1.79
C ILE A 285 24.79 -10.14 -1.29
N THR A 286 23.85 -9.95 -0.37
CA THR A 286 22.97 -11.02 0.12
C THR A 286 21.59 -10.98 -0.52
N LYS A 287 21.09 -9.79 -0.85
CA LYS A 287 19.80 -9.62 -1.52
C LYS A 287 19.79 -8.37 -2.38
N SER A 288 18.99 -8.38 -3.44
CA SER A 288 18.78 -7.20 -4.28
C SER A 288 17.42 -7.19 -4.93
N TRP A 289 16.73 -6.04 -4.92
CA TRP A 289 15.47 -5.88 -5.65
C TRP A 289 15.24 -4.42 -6.05
N PRO A 290 14.46 -4.15 -7.12
CA PRO A 290 14.09 -2.79 -7.50
C PRO A 290 13.31 -2.10 -6.38
N SER A 291 13.72 -0.89 -5.98
CA SER A 291 13.17 -0.21 -4.80
C SER A 291 11.82 0.45 -5.09
N GLY A 292 10.71 -0.14 -4.63
CA GLY A 292 9.38 0.48 -4.69
C GLY A 292 9.05 1.00 -6.10
N PHE A 293 8.79 2.30 -6.26
CA PHE A 293 8.45 2.89 -7.56
C PHE A 293 9.64 3.07 -8.54
N ALA A 294 10.79 2.45 -8.29
CA ALA A 294 12.01 2.61 -9.09
C ALA A 294 12.04 1.81 -10.38
N LEU A 295 11.22 0.77 -10.51
CA LEU A 295 11.10 0.03 -11.76
C LEU A 295 10.27 0.85 -12.77
N LYS A 296 10.75 0.94 -14.01
CA LYS A 296 10.12 1.66 -15.12
C LYS A 296 10.02 0.72 -16.32
N ALA A 297 9.05 0.96 -17.19
CA ALA A 297 8.89 0.24 -18.44
C ALA A 297 8.76 1.22 -19.61
N VAL A 298 9.37 0.91 -20.74
CA VAL A 298 9.20 1.63 -22.02
C VAL A 298 8.99 0.63 -23.15
N ASP A 299 8.16 1.00 -24.12
CA ASP A 299 7.96 0.21 -25.33
C ASP A 299 9.07 0.42 -26.37
N ALA A 300 9.01 -0.32 -27.49
CA ALA A 300 10.01 -0.23 -28.55
C ALA A 300 10.07 1.12 -29.28
N ASN A 301 9.09 2.01 -29.08
CA ASN A 301 9.12 3.40 -29.56
C ASN A 301 9.62 4.38 -28.48
N GLY A 302 9.93 3.90 -27.27
CA GLY A 302 10.31 4.72 -26.13
C GLY A 302 9.13 5.31 -25.35
N ILE A 303 7.91 4.83 -25.56
CA ILE A 303 6.72 5.28 -24.82
C ILE A 303 6.75 4.64 -23.44
N SER A 304 6.71 5.45 -22.38
CA SER A 304 6.66 4.95 -21.00
C SER A 304 5.36 4.20 -20.74
N ILE A 305 5.52 2.97 -20.25
CA ILE A 305 4.45 2.07 -19.83
C ILE A 305 4.40 2.10 -18.30
N PRO A 306 3.20 2.04 -17.71
CA PRO A 306 2.99 2.31 -16.31
C PRO A 306 3.21 1.04 -15.54
N ILE A 307 3.95 1.16 -14.46
CA ILE A 307 4.30 0.01 -13.68
C ILE A 307 4.35 0.42 -12.21
N GLU A 308 3.63 -0.27 -11.33
CA GLU A 308 3.68 -0.01 -9.89
C GLU A 308 4.02 -1.29 -9.11
N PRO A 309 4.59 -1.18 -7.90
CA PRO A 309 4.77 -2.33 -7.02
C PRO A 309 3.43 -3.05 -6.79
N ALA A 310 3.43 -4.36 -6.89
CA ALA A 310 2.30 -5.20 -6.54
C ALA A 310 2.59 -5.97 -5.24
N HIS A 311 1.56 -6.28 -4.45
CA HIS A 311 1.74 -7.18 -3.33
C HIS A 311 1.71 -8.63 -3.81
N TRP A 312 2.60 -9.45 -3.27
CA TRP A 312 2.71 -10.88 -3.62
C TRP A 312 1.40 -11.65 -3.32
N GLN A 313 0.61 -11.18 -2.34
CA GLN A 313 -0.71 -11.69 -1.99
C GLN A 313 -1.74 -11.48 -3.11
N ASP A 314 -1.70 -10.33 -3.80
CA ASP A 314 -2.61 -10.02 -4.92
C ASP A 314 -2.40 -11.01 -6.08
N ILE A 315 -1.18 -11.54 -6.17
CA ILE A 315 -0.72 -12.50 -7.18
C ILE A 315 -0.92 -13.96 -6.71
N GLY A 316 -1.38 -14.17 -5.47
CA GLY A 316 -1.64 -15.50 -4.91
C GLY A 316 -0.39 -16.30 -4.54
N ILE A 317 0.76 -15.63 -4.40
CA ILE A 317 1.98 -16.24 -3.87
C ILE A 317 1.80 -16.35 -2.34
N GLN A 318 2.34 -17.41 -1.72
CA GLN A 318 2.27 -17.57 -0.25
C GLN A 318 3.60 -17.20 0.41
N GLU A 319 4.71 -17.60 -0.19
CA GLU A 319 6.06 -17.33 0.29
C GLU A 319 6.91 -16.90 -0.91
N PRO A 320 7.19 -15.60 -1.07
CA PRO A 320 8.02 -15.12 -2.17
C PRO A 320 9.47 -15.62 -2.02
N GLN A 321 10.13 -15.89 -3.14
CA GLN A 321 11.55 -16.25 -3.13
C GLN A 321 12.41 -15.05 -2.72
N GLU A 322 13.63 -15.33 -2.24
CA GLU A 322 14.58 -14.28 -1.89
C GLU A 322 14.91 -13.41 -3.12
N SER A 323 14.87 -12.08 -2.97
CA SER A 323 15.09 -11.13 -4.07
C SER A 323 14.08 -11.18 -5.22
N GLN A 324 12.95 -11.87 -5.03
CA GLN A 324 11.82 -11.84 -5.96
C GLN A 324 11.06 -10.52 -5.83
N TRP A 325 10.64 -9.96 -6.96
CA TRP A 325 9.94 -8.70 -7.05
C TRP A 325 8.67 -8.82 -7.91
N PHE A 326 7.70 -7.97 -7.58
CA PHE A 326 6.33 -8.03 -8.10
C PHE A 326 5.87 -6.66 -8.52
N TYR A 327 5.41 -6.53 -9.75
CA TYR A 327 4.92 -5.27 -10.28
C TYR A 327 3.68 -5.47 -11.14
N LYS A 328 2.73 -4.53 -11.07
CA LYS A 328 1.61 -4.45 -12.01
C LYS A 328 1.96 -3.48 -13.12
N LEU A 329 2.10 -4.00 -14.34
CA LEU A 329 2.18 -3.24 -15.58
C LEU A 329 0.77 -2.94 -16.07
N TYR A 330 0.47 -1.70 -16.46
CA TYR A 330 -0.85 -1.32 -16.98
C TYR A 330 -0.87 -1.16 -18.50
N GLY A 331 -2.03 -1.45 -19.09
CA GLY A 331 -2.26 -1.39 -20.52
C GLY A 331 -1.77 -2.63 -21.26
N ARG A 332 -2.32 -2.86 -22.45
CA ARG A 332 -1.98 -4.00 -23.32
C ARG A 332 -1.58 -3.57 -24.74
N GLY A 333 -1.88 -2.33 -25.15
CA GLY A 333 -1.51 -1.79 -26.47
C GLY A 333 -0.19 -1.05 -26.45
N PHE A 334 0.90 -1.74 -26.13
CA PHE A 334 2.26 -1.24 -26.25
C PHE A 334 3.01 -2.01 -27.35
N LYS A 335 4.05 -1.39 -27.92
CA LYS A 335 4.84 -2.03 -28.98
C LYS A 335 5.98 -2.86 -28.38
N PRO A 336 5.98 -4.20 -28.49
CA PRO A 336 7.08 -5.00 -27.99
C PRO A 336 8.37 -4.82 -28.82
N PRO A 337 9.55 -5.13 -28.26
CA PRO A 337 9.74 -5.56 -26.88
C PRO A 337 9.65 -4.39 -25.89
N LEU A 338 9.25 -4.69 -24.65
CA LEU A 338 9.32 -3.74 -23.55
C LEU A 338 10.72 -3.79 -22.92
N THR A 339 11.32 -2.63 -22.72
CA THR A 339 12.50 -2.50 -21.86
C THR A 339 12.04 -2.15 -20.46
N ILE A 340 12.34 -3.03 -19.52
CA ILE A 340 12.06 -2.84 -18.10
C ILE A 340 13.37 -2.51 -17.41
N PHE A 341 13.42 -1.39 -16.70
CA PHE A 341 14.65 -0.94 -16.06
C PHE A 341 14.40 -0.36 -14.67
N ALA A 342 15.28 -0.72 -13.74
CA ALA A 342 15.32 -0.14 -12.41
C ALA A 342 16.34 1.01 -12.41
N VAL A 343 15.88 2.20 -12.00
CA VAL A 343 16.76 3.37 -11.82
C VAL A 343 17.39 3.43 -10.43
N VAL A 344 16.80 2.70 -9.48
CA VAL A 344 17.29 2.54 -8.11
C VAL A 344 17.09 1.09 -7.67
N MET A 345 18.12 0.51 -7.07
CA MET A 345 18.14 -0.85 -6.56
C MET A 345 18.37 -0.82 -5.05
N THR A 346 17.56 -1.56 -4.29
CA THR A 346 17.90 -1.88 -2.91
C THR A 346 18.91 -3.02 -2.92
N ILE A 347 19.98 -2.89 -2.15
CA ILE A 347 21.04 -3.87 -2.04
C ILE A 347 21.33 -4.11 -0.57
N ASP A 348 21.01 -5.32 -0.11
CA ASP A 348 21.46 -5.80 1.20
C ASP A 348 22.81 -6.48 1.04
N PHE A 349 23.70 -6.26 2.01
CA PHE A 349 25.06 -6.77 1.96
C PHE A 349 25.58 -7.24 3.32
N GLN A 350 26.58 -8.11 3.24
CA GLN A 350 27.33 -8.63 4.38
C GLN A 350 28.85 -8.64 4.12
N PRO A 351 29.69 -8.50 5.16
CA PRO A 351 29.31 -8.13 6.52
C PRO A 351 28.73 -6.72 6.56
N ALA A 352 27.81 -6.47 7.49
CA ALA A 352 27.34 -5.12 7.75
C ALA A 352 28.49 -4.22 8.23
N ILE A 353 28.42 -2.93 7.86
CA ILE A 353 29.36 -1.92 8.34
C ILE A 353 28.84 -1.39 9.68
N THR A 354 29.71 -1.40 10.70
CA THR A 354 29.39 -0.88 12.03
C THR A 354 30.33 0.25 12.39
N PHE A 355 29.81 1.32 12.96
CA PHE A 355 30.60 2.44 13.46
C PHE A 355 29.94 3.08 14.68
N GLU A 356 30.73 3.86 15.42
CA GLU A 356 30.29 4.54 16.62
C GLU A 356 30.10 6.03 16.36
N VAL A 357 29.03 6.60 16.89
CA VAL A 357 28.82 8.04 16.95
C VAL A 357 28.70 8.44 18.41
N ASN A 358 29.62 9.28 18.89
CA ASN A 358 29.55 9.81 20.24
C ASN A 358 28.99 11.24 20.22
N PRO A 359 27.75 11.49 20.67
CA PRO A 359 27.18 12.83 20.64
C PRO A 359 27.91 13.87 21.48
N ASP A 360 28.59 13.45 22.55
CA ASP A 360 29.44 14.36 23.35
C ASP A 360 30.54 15.01 22.50
N ALA A 361 31.02 14.32 21.44
CA ALA A 361 32.09 14.81 20.58
C ALA A 361 31.69 16.03 19.74
N PHE A 362 30.39 16.22 19.49
CA PHE A 362 29.85 17.40 18.81
C PHE A 362 29.05 18.31 19.75
N GLY A 363 29.26 18.18 21.06
CA GLY A 363 28.68 19.07 22.07
C GLY A 363 27.19 18.87 22.31
N PHE A 364 26.65 17.69 21.99
CA PHE A 364 25.29 17.35 22.33
C PHE A 364 25.17 16.97 23.81
N ASP A 365 24.21 17.56 24.50
CA ASP A 365 23.84 17.21 25.88
C ASP A 365 22.33 16.93 25.93
N PRO A 366 21.89 15.69 26.22
CA PRO A 366 20.47 15.35 26.24
C PRO A 366 19.66 16.12 27.28
N ALA A 367 20.29 16.69 28.31
CA ALA A 367 19.60 17.48 29.33
C ALA A 367 19.25 18.90 28.86
N THR A 368 19.97 19.43 27.87
CA THR A 368 19.84 20.82 27.41
C THR A 368 19.55 20.95 25.91
N ALA A 369 19.60 19.85 25.15
CA ALA A 369 19.37 19.83 23.72
C ALA A 369 17.96 20.30 23.33
N VAL A 370 17.90 21.16 22.32
CA VAL A 370 16.64 21.67 21.75
C VAL A 370 16.33 20.89 20.46
N PRO A 371 15.12 20.31 20.29
CA PRO A 371 14.74 19.65 19.05
C PRO A 371 14.89 20.57 17.84
N GLY A 372 15.35 20.03 16.71
CA GLY A 372 15.68 20.78 15.50
C GLY A 372 17.08 21.43 15.52
N THR A 373 17.86 21.26 16.59
CA THR A 373 19.24 21.74 16.62
C THR A 373 20.12 20.91 15.70
N THR A 374 20.82 21.60 14.80
CA THR A 374 21.84 21.03 13.92
C THR A 374 23.21 21.07 14.58
N TYR A 375 23.88 19.92 14.62
CA TYR A 375 25.27 19.77 15.05
C TYR A 375 26.15 19.42 13.86
N GLU A 376 27.23 20.17 13.67
CA GLU A 376 28.27 19.86 12.69
C GLU A 376 29.26 18.87 13.30
N LEU A 377 29.60 17.81 12.55
CA LEU A 377 30.47 16.74 13.00
C LEU A 377 31.85 16.84 12.34
N GLU A 378 32.89 16.37 13.04
CA GLU A 378 34.08 15.92 12.34
C GLU A 378 33.68 14.74 11.42
N PRO A 379 34.01 14.77 10.11
CA PRO A 379 33.49 13.79 9.17
C PRO A 379 33.81 12.35 9.57
N ILE A 380 32.77 11.54 9.71
CA ILE A 380 32.90 10.09 9.92
C ILE A 380 32.83 9.41 8.56
N GLU A 381 33.97 8.89 8.11
CA GLU A 381 34.10 8.19 6.83
C GLU A 381 33.51 6.77 6.93
N ILE A 382 32.65 6.42 5.98
CA ILE A 382 32.08 5.09 5.80
C ILE A 382 32.23 4.67 4.33
N GLU A 383 32.70 3.45 4.11
CA GLU A 383 32.80 2.87 2.77
C GLU A 383 31.70 1.81 2.59
N LEU A 384 30.83 2.01 1.61
CA LEU A 384 29.65 1.19 1.37
C LEU A 384 29.73 0.59 -0.03
N LEU A 385 30.05 -0.70 -0.11
CA LEU A 385 30.18 -1.42 -1.39
C LEU A 385 31.18 -0.78 -2.38
N GLY A 386 32.18 -0.05 -1.87
CA GLY A 386 33.17 0.69 -2.68
C GLY A 386 32.78 2.15 -2.98
N TYR A 387 31.65 2.62 -2.45
CA TYR A 387 31.23 4.02 -2.51
C TYR A 387 31.59 4.73 -1.20
N GLU A 388 32.14 5.94 -1.32
CA GLU A 388 32.44 6.79 -0.18
C GLU A 388 31.19 7.50 0.33
N ALA A 389 31.02 7.52 1.65
CA ALA A 389 30.03 8.36 2.32
C ALA A 389 30.62 8.94 3.61
N ARG A 390 30.20 10.16 3.95
CA ARG A 390 30.75 10.93 5.06
C ARG A 390 29.63 11.53 5.87
N ILE A 391 29.53 11.14 7.13
CA ILE A 391 28.57 11.74 8.05
C ILE A 391 29.16 13.08 8.49
N VAL A 392 28.47 14.17 8.18
CA VAL A 392 28.97 15.54 8.43
C VAL A 392 28.08 16.31 9.39
N GLN A 393 26.84 15.87 9.58
CA GLN A 393 25.83 16.61 10.34
C GLN A 393 24.95 15.65 11.12
N ALA A 394 24.47 16.08 12.28
CA ALA A 394 23.41 15.42 13.05
C ALA A 394 22.38 16.46 13.49
N ASP A 395 21.14 16.32 13.03
CA ASP A 395 20.01 17.14 13.45
C ASP A 395 19.31 16.40 14.61
N TYR A 396 19.27 17.00 15.81
CA TYR A 396 18.58 16.39 16.94
C TYR A 396 17.07 16.47 16.75
N MET A 397 16.38 15.33 16.87
CA MET A 397 14.96 15.24 16.57
C MET A 397 14.16 14.63 17.70
N VAL A 398 12.90 15.05 17.80
CA VAL A 398 11.89 14.49 18.68
C VAL A 398 10.60 14.27 17.88
N GLN A 399 10.06 13.07 17.95
CA GLN A 399 8.82 12.68 17.27
C GLN A 399 7.94 11.91 18.28
N GLY A 400 6.93 12.58 18.85
CA GLY A 400 6.18 12.02 19.97
C GLY A 400 7.09 11.71 21.17
N ILE A 401 7.04 10.46 21.65
CA ILE A 401 7.94 9.99 22.71
C ILE A 401 9.33 9.62 22.20
N SER A 402 9.51 9.51 20.89
CA SER A 402 10.77 9.10 20.29
C SER A 402 11.75 10.26 20.19
N ARG A 403 13.01 10.00 20.49
CA ARG A 403 14.12 10.96 20.42
C ARG A 403 15.27 10.35 19.64
N GLY A 404 16.07 11.18 18.99
CA GLY A 404 17.10 10.68 18.10
C GLY A 404 17.76 11.73 17.24
N PHE A 405 18.33 11.28 16.13
CA PHE A 405 19.07 12.13 15.20
C PHE A 405 18.66 11.82 13.76
N ASP A 406 18.63 12.85 12.93
CA ASP A 406 18.73 12.75 11.48
C ASP A 406 20.18 13.07 11.07
N PHE A 407 20.90 12.08 10.55
CA PHE A 407 22.27 12.25 10.12
C PHE A 407 22.33 12.72 8.68
N GLY A 408 22.98 13.87 8.46
CA GLY A 408 23.32 14.38 7.14
C GLY A 408 24.61 13.74 6.64
N ILE A 409 24.51 13.02 5.53
CA ILE A 409 25.60 12.24 4.94
C ILE A 409 25.92 12.78 3.55
N LYS A 410 27.15 13.24 3.37
CA LYS A 410 27.68 13.55 2.05
C LYS A 410 28.16 12.24 1.42
N ALA A 411 27.41 11.73 0.46
CA ALA A 411 27.66 10.44 -0.16
C ALA A 411 27.95 10.58 -1.66
N ASP A 412 28.54 9.54 -2.25
CA ASP A 412 28.56 9.40 -3.70
C ASP A 412 27.14 9.57 -4.28
N PRO A 413 26.94 10.30 -5.40
CA PRO A 413 25.62 10.50 -6.00
C PRO A 413 24.87 9.21 -6.36
N ALA A 414 25.57 8.08 -6.50
CA ALA A 414 24.94 6.79 -6.65
C ALA A 414 24.19 6.35 -5.38
N LEU A 415 24.64 6.71 -4.18
CA LEU A 415 23.98 6.36 -2.92
C LEU A 415 22.79 7.30 -2.67
N GLN A 416 21.57 6.76 -2.83
CA GLN A 416 20.32 7.50 -2.65
C GLN A 416 19.73 7.32 -1.25
N SER A 417 20.10 6.25 -0.54
CA SER A 417 19.67 5.97 0.83
C SER A 417 20.70 5.09 1.51
N ILE A 418 20.98 5.39 2.78
CA ILE A 418 21.89 4.65 3.65
C ILE A 418 21.17 4.39 4.99
N PRO A 419 20.24 3.44 5.07
CA PRO A 419 19.48 3.16 6.28
C PRO A 419 20.38 2.81 7.48
N PHE A 420 20.17 3.49 8.60
CA PHE A 420 20.92 3.28 9.84
C PHE A 420 20.12 2.44 10.82
N ILE A 421 20.76 1.39 11.34
CA ILE A 421 20.20 0.53 12.38
C ILE A 421 20.96 0.79 13.68
N LEU A 422 20.26 1.29 14.70
CA LEU A 422 20.87 1.43 16.03
C LEU A 422 20.90 0.08 16.73
N THR A 423 22.11 -0.34 17.09
CA THR A 423 22.39 -1.59 17.79
C THR A 423 22.80 -1.38 19.25
N SER A 424 23.06 -0.14 19.67
CA SER A 424 23.37 0.16 21.07
C SER A 424 22.13 -0.06 21.97
N PRO A 425 22.32 -0.51 23.23
CA PRO A 425 21.21 -0.73 24.15
C PRO A 425 20.44 0.55 24.46
N VAL A 426 19.15 0.42 24.74
CA VAL A 426 18.26 1.52 25.17
C VAL A 426 17.71 1.20 26.56
N ILE A 427 17.62 2.19 27.43
CA ILE A 427 17.01 2.04 28.77
C ILE A 427 15.54 2.47 28.70
N GLY A 428 14.63 1.57 29.07
CA GLY A 428 13.20 1.86 29.24
C GLY A 428 12.35 1.92 27.97
N GLY A 429 12.89 1.52 26.80
CA GLY A 429 12.16 1.42 25.52
C GLY A 429 12.21 0.01 24.93
N MET A 430 11.43 -0.27 23.87
CA MET A 430 11.37 -1.59 23.21
C MET A 430 11.97 -1.56 21.78
N GLY A 431 12.72 -2.62 21.41
CA GLY A 431 13.07 -2.96 20.00
C GLY A 431 14.42 -2.47 19.43
N ALA A 432 14.74 -2.89 18.19
CA ALA A 432 15.78 -2.34 17.29
C ALA A 432 15.20 -1.17 16.44
N GLY A 433 15.98 -0.17 15.98
CA GLY A 433 15.43 1.05 15.34
C GLY A 433 16.56 1.91 14.78
N GLY A 434 16.61 2.35 13.53
CA GLY A 434 15.72 2.09 12.41
C GLY A 434 14.80 3.27 12.07
N GLY A 435 15.36 4.45 11.80
CA GLY A 435 14.65 5.47 11.01
C GLY A 435 15.03 5.30 9.55
N GLY A 436 14.11 5.61 8.63
CA GLY A 436 14.42 5.45 7.22
C GLY A 436 15.43 6.48 6.73
N SER A 437 15.76 6.36 5.44
CA SER A 437 16.80 7.16 4.83
C SER A 437 16.42 7.57 3.41
N SER A 438 16.81 8.77 3.00
CA SER A 438 16.53 9.30 1.67
C SER A 438 17.49 10.40 1.27
N PHE A 439 17.68 10.60 -0.03
CA PHE A 439 18.44 11.71 -0.57
C PHE A 439 17.64 13.01 -0.48
N ASN A 440 18.19 14.01 0.21
CA ASN A 440 17.65 15.36 0.25
C ASN A 440 18.30 16.19 -0.85
N GLU A 441 17.60 16.35 -1.98
CA GLU A 441 18.11 17.11 -3.15
C GLU A 441 18.47 18.56 -2.78
N SER A 442 17.73 19.21 -1.88
CA SER A 442 17.95 20.61 -1.49
C SER A 442 19.24 20.81 -0.69
N LYS A 443 19.57 19.87 0.20
CA LYS A 443 20.81 19.88 0.99
C LYS A 443 21.97 19.22 0.22
N GLY A 444 21.68 18.41 -0.79
CA GLY A 444 22.67 17.56 -1.46
C GLY A 444 23.27 16.48 -0.55
N LEU A 445 22.49 16.03 0.44
CA LEU A 445 22.90 15.05 1.46
C LEU A 445 21.93 13.87 1.49
N VAL A 446 22.42 12.67 1.77
CA VAL A 446 21.58 11.55 2.22
C VAL A 446 21.25 11.78 3.69
N SER A 447 19.97 11.79 4.03
CA SER A 447 19.46 11.83 5.40
C SER A 447 19.25 10.40 5.87
N SER A 448 19.67 10.09 7.10
CA SER A 448 19.50 8.78 7.72
C SER A 448 19.09 8.94 9.18
N ILE A 449 17.88 8.50 9.49
CA ILE A 449 17.26 8.78 10.78
C ILE A 449 17.49 7.62 11.74
N VAL A 450 17.68 7.96 13.01
CA VAL A 450 17.71 7.00 14.11
C VAL A 450 16.86 7.59 15.24
N LEU A 451 15.70 6.98 15.53
CA LEU A 451 14.75 7.42 16.56
C LEU A 451 14.41 6.28 17.51
N ARG A 452 14.23 6.60 18.81
CA ARG A 452 13.91 5.63 19.88
C ARG A 452 13.00 6.18 20.96
N ASP A 453 12.10 5.35 21.47
CA ASP A 453 11.14 5.61 22.55
C ASP A 453 11.71 5.36 23.96
N GLY A 454 13.03 5.47 24.13
CA GLY A 454 13.71 5.30 25.42
C GLY A 454 15.02 6.09 25.51
N SER A 455 15.71 6.04 26.64
CA SER A 455 16.98 6.74 26.80
C SER A 455 18.07 6.03 26.02
N MET A 456 18.58 6.69 24.98
CA MET A 456 19.74 6.21 24.21
C MET A 456 20.98 6.16 25.11
N GLN A 457 21.77 5.10 24.95
CA GLN A 457 23.10 5.01 25.53
C GLN A 457 24.14 5.46 24.51
N TYR A 458 25.12 6.23 24.97
CA TYR A 458 26.24 6.70 24.15
C TYR A 458 27.52 5.92 24.49
N PRO A 459 28.42 5.68 23.51
CA PRO A 459 28.28 6.04 22.10
C PRO A 459 27.20 5.23 21.38
N LEU A 460 26.56 5.85 20.39
CA LEU A 460 25.60 5.18 19.51
C LEU A 460 26.34 4.17 18.65
N GLN A 461 25.91 2.91 18.68
CA GLN A 461 26.41 1.86 17.80
C GLN A 461 25.48 1.78 16.59
N ILE A 462 25.97 2.17 15.42
CA ILE A 462 25.18 2.20 14.19
C ILE A 462 25.69 1.12 13.25
N GLN A 463 24.75 0.37 12.68
CA GLN A 463 24.99 -0.66 11.69
C GLN A 463 24.31 -0.29 10.37
N VAL A 464 24.99 -0.52 9.26
CA VAL A 464 24.48 -0.37 7.90
C VAL A 464 24.67 -1.69 7.18
N SER A 465 23.57 -2.29 6.74
CA SER A 465 23.55 -3.57 6.01
C SER A 465 22.74 -3.51 4.71
N SER A 466 22.26 -2.32 4.35
CA SER A 466 21.46 -2.08 3.15
C SER A 466 21.73 -0.68 2.61
N VAL A 467 21.60 -0.49 1.30
CA VAL A 467 21.64 0.82 0.63
C VAL A 467 20.62 0.86 -0.51
N LEU A 468 20.11 2.05 -0.86
CA LEU A 468 19.48 2.26 -2.17
C LEU A 468 20.51 2.90 -3.09
N LEU A 469 20.77 2.23 -4.20
CA LEU A 469 21.77 2.63 -5.16
C LEU A 469 21.13 2.99 -6.49
N LYS A 470 21.46 4.18 -6.99
CA LYS A 470 21.11 4.64 -8.32
C LYS A 470 22.00 3.94 -9.34
N GLY A 471 21.38 3.47 -10.42
CA GLY A 471 22.06 2.76 -11.48
C GLY A 471 21.15 2.59 -12.68
N ASN A 472 21.56 1.73 -13.61
CA ASN A 472 20.78 1.41 -14.78
C ASN A 472 20.79 -0.11 -14.98
N TRP A 473 19.92 -0.80 -14.25
CA TRP A 473 19.69 -2.23 -14.42
C TRP A 473 18.51 -2.39 -15.35
N SER A 474 18.65 -3.18 -16.40
CA SER A 474 17.59 -3.37 -17.38
C SER A 474 17.47 -4.82 -17.79
N THR A 475 16.26 -5.20 -18.14
CA THR A 475 15.91 -6.44 -18.79
C THR A 475 14.90 -6.17 -19.90
N VAL A 476 14.77 -7.09 -20.83
CA VAL A 476 13.90 -6.94 -21.99
C VAL A 476 12.86 -8.03 -21.95
N TRP A 477 11.60 -7.63 -22.10
CA TRP A 477 10.47 -8.55 -22.18
C TRP A 477 9.81 -8.43 -23.55
N ASP A 478 9.85 -9.52 -24.33
CA ASP A 478 9.10 -9.60 -25.58
C ASP A 478 7.63 -9.91 -25.27
N ALA A 479 6.91 -8.88 -24.87
CA ALA A 479 5.51 -8.99 -24.48
C ALA A 479 4.63 -9.42 -25.67
N PRO A 480 3.59 -10.24 -25.46
CA PRO A 480 2.72 -10.67 -26.55
C PRO A 480 2.10 -9.49 -27.27
N ALA A 481 2.23 -9.44 -28.60
CA ALA A 481 1.62 -8.39 -29.41
C ALA A 481 0.09 -8.54 -29.41
N GLU A 482 -0.61 -7.58 -28.82
CA GLU A 482 -2.06 -7.47 -28.90
C GLU A 482 -2.49 -6.46 -29.97
N PRO A 483 -3.67 -6.64 -30.59
CA PRO A 483 -4.21 -5.65 -31.51
C PRO A 483 -4.32 -4.30 -30.81
N ASP A 484 -3.74 -3.30 -31.47
CA ASP A 484 -3.52 -1.92 -31.05
C ASP A 484 -4.68 -1.33 -30.23
N GLN A 485 -4.66 -1.54 -28.91
CA GLN A 485 -5.42 -0.73 -27.97
C GLN A 485 -4.54 0.45 -27.61
N THR A 486 -4.45 1.44 -28.51
CA THR A 486 -3.77 2.70 -28.22
C THR A 486 -4.14 3.15 -26.81
N LEU A 487 -3.16 3.19 -25.90
CA LEU A 487 -3.35 3.73 -24.56
C LEU A 487 -4.06 5.08 -24.73
N LYS A 488 -5.24 5.24 -24.10
CA LYS A 488 -5.96 6.51 -24.14
C LYS A 488 -5.06 7.56 -23.50
N VAL A 489 -4.39 8.35 -24.34
CA VAL A 489 -3.64 9.52 -23.89
C VAL A 489 -4.67 10.57 -23.53
N PHE A 490 -4.86 10.78 -22.23
CA PHE A 490 -5.61 11.92 -21.76
C PHE A 490 -4.72 13.16 -21.93
N ASN A 491 -5.18 14.15 -22.69
CA ASN A 491 -4.53 15.45 -22.73
C ASN A 491 -4.62 16.06 -21.32
N LYS A 492 -3.47 16.11 -20.64
CA LYS A 492 -3.32 16.77 -19.34
C LYS A 492 -3.03 18.25 -19.53
N CYS A 493 -3.49 19.08 -18.60
CA CYS A 493 -3.09 20.48 -18.54
C CYS A 493 -1.61 20.63 -18.14
N PHE A 494 -1.10 19.70 -17.32
CA PHE A 494 0.09 19.95 -16.52
C PHE A 494 0.90 18.67 -16.22
N SER A 495 2.24 18.73 -16.29
CA SER A 495 3.15 17.60 -16.10
C SER A 495 4.11 17.76 -14.90
N LEU A 496 4.81 16.67 -14.53
CA LEU A 496 5.85 16.70 -13.49
C LEU A 496 7.01 17.65 -13.82
N SER A 497 7.46 17.72 -15.07
CA SER A 497 8.54 18.63 -15.46
C SER A 497 8.12 20.09 -15.32
N ASP A 498 6.87 20.41 -15.66
CA ASP A 498 6.33 21.76 -15.49
C ASP A 498 6.28 22.14 -14.01
N TRP A 499 5.86 21.19 -13.15
CA TRP A 499 5.81 21.36 -11.69
C TRP A 499 7.18 21.68 -11.09
N LYS A 500 8.20 20.85 -11.40
CA LYS A 500 9.55 21.07 -10.87
C LYS A 500 10.12 22.41 -11.31
N HIS A 501 10.00 22.75 -12.59
CA HIS A 501 10.46 24.04 -13.10
C HIS A 501 9.80 25.23 -12.40
N MET A 502 8.49 25.14 -12.11
CA MET A 502 7.76 26.18 -11.39
C MET A 502 8.10 26.27 -9.92
N LEU A 503 8.45 25.18 -9.25
CA LEU A 503 8.94 25.25 -7.86
C LEU A 503 10.31 25.93 -7.78
N GLU A 504 11.18 25.71 -8.76
CA GLU A 504 12.47 26.40 -8.86
C GLU A 504 12.31 27.89 -9.23
N ASN A 505 11.31 28.19 -10.07
CA ASN A 505 11.05 29.54 -10.59
C ASN A 505 9.56 29.88 -10.44
N PRO A 506 9.09 30.18 -9.21
CA PRO A 506 7.67 30.36 -8.93
C PRO A 506 7.10 31.58 -9.67
N PRO A 507 6.08 31.40 -10.53
CA PRO A 507 5.41 32.52 -11.16
C PRO A 507 4.68 33.36 -10.11
N VAL A 508 4.63 34.67 -10.33
CA VAL A 508 3.90 35.58 -9.45
C VAL A 508 2.40 35.31 -9.59
N LEU A 509 1.74 35.08 -8.46
CA LEU A 509 0.30 34.89 -8.41
C LEU A 509 -0.42 36.17 -8.91
N PRO A 510 -1.32 36.08 -9.91
CA PRO A 510 -2.09 37.23 -10.38
C PRO A 510 -2.93 37.84 -9.26
N THR A 511 -2.96 39.16 -9.15
CA THR A 511 -3.70 39.90 -8.12
C THR A 511 -5.22 39.71 -8.19
N GLU A 512 -5.72 39.25 -9.34
CA GLU A 512 -7.12 38.89 -9.58
C GLU A 512 -7.52 37.65 -8.75
N ILE A 513 -6.55 36.80 -8.38
CA ILE A 513 -6.75 35.59 -7.61
C ILE A 513 -6.48 35.92 -6.14
N SER A 514 -7.50 35.79 -5.31
CA SER A 514 -7.42 36.12 -3.89
C SER A 514 -8.25 35.14 -3.07
N GLY A 515 -8.33 35.37 -1.76
CA GLY A 515 -9.12 34.57 -0.85
C GLY A 515 -8.33 34.14 0.37
N LYS A 516 -9.07 33.70 1.39
CA LYS A 516 -8.54 33.04 2.57
C LYS A 516 -8.47 31.55 2.32
N ILE A 517 -7.41 30.92 2.79
CA ILE A 517 -7.24 29.47 2.72
C ILE A 517 -7.10 28.89 4.12
N LEU A 518 -7.71 27.73 4.34
CA LEU A 518 -7.46 26.86 5.48
C LEU A 518 -6.50 25.78 5.03
N PHE A 519 -5.42 25.57 5.79
CA PHE A 519 -4.41 24.58 5.44
C PHE A 519 -3.80 23.92 6.68
N LYS A 520 -3.22 22.74 6.47
CA LYS A 520 -2.62 21.92 7.52
C LYS A 520 -1.10 21.89 7.44
N ARG A 521 -0.45 21.79 8.60
CA ARG A 521 0.95 21.39 8.80
C ARG A 521 1.02 20.21 9.77
N ALA A 522 2.01 19.33 9.63
CA ALA A 522 2.23 18.27 10.60
C ALA A 522 2.55 18.87 11.97
N ALA A 523 1.79 18.43 12.97
CA ALA A 523 1.99 18.78 14.37
C ALA A 523 1.49 17.62 15.24
N PHE A 524 1.95 17.57 16.49
CA PHE A 524 1.40 16.68 17.52
C PHE A 524 0.51 17.49 18.45
N ALA A 525 -0.59 16.92 18.94
CA ALA A 525 -1.37 17.58 19.98
C ALA A 525 -0.48 17.88 21.21
N PRO A 526 -0.55 19.08 21.80
CA PRO A 526 -1.56 20.13 21.59
C PRO A 526 -1.17 21.20 20.54
N ASP A 527 -0.04 21.07 19.86
CA ASP A 527 0.43 22.07 18.90
C ASP A 527 -0.56 22.22 17.74
N PRO A 528 -0.83 23.44 17.25
CA PRO A 528 -1.80 23.66 16.19
C PRO A 528 -1.34 22.98 14.90
N SER A 529 -2.23 22.22 14.27
CA SER A 529 -2.02 21.66 12.93
C SER A 529 -2.77 22.41 11.85
N GLU A 530 -3.83 23.17 12.19
CA GLU A 530 -4.65 23.94 11.25
C GLU A 530 -4.28 25.43 11.31
N PHE A 531 -4.13 26.04 10.14
CA PHE A 531 -3.70 27.42 9.94
C PHE A 531 -4.59 28.11 8.90
N ILE A 532 -4.73 29.43 9.05
CA ILE A 532 -5.41 30.28 8.04
C ILE A 532 -4.47 31.38 7.59
N ALA A 533 -4.49 31.67 6.30
CA ALA A 533 -3.78 32.78 5.68
C ALA A 533 -4.56 33.30 4.47
N ASN A 534 -4.15 34.45 3.95
CA ASN A 534 -4.48 34.82 2.58
C ASN A 534 -3.74 33.90 1.60
N LEU A 535 -4.25 33.78 0.38
CA LEU A 535 -3.68 32.92 -0.66
C LEU A 535 -2.22 33.25 -1.01
N ASP A 536 -1.79 34.49 -0.79
CA ASP A 536 -0.41 34.96 -0.96
C ASP A 536 0.50 34.68 0.27
N GLY A 537 -0.04 34.00 1.29
CA GLY A 537 0.63 33.70 2.55
C GLY A 537 0.63 34.84 3.57
N SER A 538 0.09 36.02 3.23
CA SER A 538 -0.02 37.11 4.18
C SER A 538 -1.07 36.83 5.25
N GLN A 539 -0.93 37.49 6.41
CA GLN A 539 -1.85 37.36 7.55
C GLN A 539 -2.02 35.93 8.07
N GLU A 540 -0.97 35.10 7.93
CA GLU A 540 -0.97 33.77 8.50
C GLU A 540 -1.14 33.80 10.02
N ARG A 541 -1.99 32.89 10.52
CA ARG A 541 -2.10 32.58 11.95
C ARG A 541 -2.41 31.10 12.16
N SER A 542 -1.91 30.55 13.26
CA SER A 542 -2.31 29.24 13.77
C SER A 542 -3.70 29.28 14.35
N LEU A 543 -4.44 28.18 14.21
CA LEU A 543 -5.78 28.01 14.77
C LEU A 543 -5.78 26.94 15.85
N VAL A 544 -6.01 25.69 15.45
CA VAL A 544 -6.31 24.56 16.35
C VAL A 544 -5.58 23.31 15.91
N PHE A 545 -5.59 22.27 16.74
CA PHE A 545 -5.20 20.93 16.33
C PHE A 545 -6.42 20.15 15.83
N GLY A 546 -6.27 19.31 14.80
CA GLY A 546 -7.27 18.32 14.42
C GLY A 546 -8.00 18.62 13.12
N HIS A 547 -9.28 18.25 13.03
CA HIS A 547 -10.12 18.49 11.85
C HIS A 547 -10.98 19.74 12.06
N SER A 548 -10.97 20.64 11.08
CA SER A 548 -11.77 21.86 11.10
C SER A 548 -12.36 22.22 9.74
N SER A 549 -13.31 23.15 9.74
CA SER A 549 -13.94 23.73 8.55
C SER A 549 -14.27 25.20 8.78
N LEU A 550 -14.08 26.04 7.76
CA LEU A 550 -14.40 27.46 7.83
C LEU A 550 -15.87 27.70 7.48
N SER A 551 -16.47 28.67 8.15
CA SER A 551 -17.74 29.24 7.69
C SER A 551 -17.57 29.84 6.28
N PRO A 552 -18.65 29.90 5.47
CA PRO A 552 -18.60 30.43 4.10
C PRO A 552 -18.01 31.84 3.98
N ASP A 553 -18.23 32.68 4.99
CA ASP A 553 -17.68 34.05 5.11
C ASP A 553 -16.27 34.09 5.72
N GLY A 554 -15.74 32.95 6.18
CA GLY A 554 -14.42 32.83 6.80
C GLY A 554 -14.25 33.62 8.11
N SER A 555 -15.35 33.95 8.80
CA SER A 555 -15.33 34.65 10.10
C SER A 555 -15.34 33.69 11.30
N GLN A 556 -15.69 32.42 11.07
CA GLN A 556 -15.79 31.39 12.10
C GLN A 556 -15.13 30.10 11.65
N LEU A 557 -14.69 29.30 12.61
CA LEU A 557 -14.14 27.96 12.42
C LEU A 557 -14.94 26.98 13.27
N ILE A 558 -15.41 25.89 12.67
CA ILE A 558 -15.87 24.72 13.44
C ILE A 558 -14.73 23.71 13.50
N TYR A 559 -14.51 23.11 14.66
CA TYR A 559 -13.47 22.09 14.82
C TYR A 559 -13.82 21.09 15.92
N SER A 560 -13.14 19.96 15.90
CA SER A 560 -13.16 19.01 17.00
C SER A 560 -11.99 19.28 17.94
N ASN A 561 -12.25 19.45 19.24
CA ASN A 561 -11.23 19.75 20.24
C ASN A 561 -10.52 18.48 20.75
N GLN A 562 -9.63 18.62 21.73
CA GLN A 562 -8.86 17.47 22.29
C GLN A 562 -9.71 16.47 23.09
N GLU A 563 -10.94 16.84 23.43
CA GLU A 563 -11.93 15.96 24.06
C GLU A 563 -12.92 15.41 23.02
N ASP A 564 -12.61 15.57 21.73
CA ASP A 564 -13.44 15.19 20.59
C ASP A 564 -14.86 15.80 20.65
N ARG A 565 -14.97 17.05 21.12
CA ARG A 565 -16.21 17.84 21.12
C ARG A 565 -16.23 18.82 19.97
N ILE A 566 -17.42 19.14 19.45
CA ILE A 566 -17.57 20.11 18.36
C ILE A 566 -17.66 21.53 18.93
N VAL A 567 -16.70 22.36 18.55
CA VAL A 567 -16.51 23.72 19.06
C VAL A 567 -16.52 24.73 17.91
N LEU A 568 -17.27 25.80 18.09
CA LEU A 568 -17.27 26.98 17.23
C LEU A 568 -16.31 28.03 17.78
N LEU A 569 -15.32 28.39 16.98
CA LEU A 569 -14.37 29.45 17.26
C LEU A 569 -14.71 30.67 16.41
N ASN A 570 -14.99 31.80 17.06
CA ASN A 570 -15.04 33.09 16.38
C ASN A 570 -13.62 33.58 16.14
N LEU A 571 -13.30 33.85 14.88
CA LEU A 571 -11.94 34.16 14.48
C LEU A 571 -11.52 35.62 14.72
N ASP A 572 -12.46 36.54 15.00
CA ASP A 572 -12.13 37.94 15.24
C ASP A 572 -11.74 38.21 16.70
N ASN A 573 -12.35 37.49 17.64
CA ASN A 573 -12.18 37.70 19.08
C ASN A 573 -11.69 36.46 19.84
N ASN A 574 -11.45 35.34 19.14
CA ASN A 574 -11.07 34.04 19.70
C ASN A 574 -12.02 33.48 20.76
N THR A 575 -13.32 33.81 20.69
CA THR A 575 -14.30 33.21 21.60
C THR A 575 -14.71 31.83 21.11
N GLU A 576 -14.54 30.83 21.96
CA GLU A 576 -14.99 29.46 21.73
C GLU A 576 -16.38 29.22 22.33
N THR A 577 -17.21 28.46 21.63
CA THR A 577 -18.51 27.99 22.10
C THR A 577 -18.65 26.51 21.76
N ILE A 578 -18.87 25.67 22.77
CA ILE A 578 -19.15 24.25 22.56
C ILE A 578 -20.56 24.15 21.95
N LEU A 579 -20.66 23.64 20.72
CA LEU A 579 -21.95 23.41 20.06
C LEU A 579 -22.46 21.99 20.29
N TYR A 580 -21.55 21.04 20.50
CA TYR A 580 -21.88 19.66 20.81
C TYR A 580 -20.99 19.13 21.93
N ASP A 581 -21.59 18.87 23.09
CA ASP A 581 -20.89 18.51 24.34
C ASP A 581 -20.91 17.00 24.59
N LYS A 582 -20.64 16.21 23.55
CA LYS A 582 -20.28 14.79 23.68
C LYS A 582 -18.93 14.54 23.03
N THR A 583 -18.22 13.58 23.58
CA THR A 583 -16.92 13.11 23.08
C THR A 583 -17.10 12.29 21.81
N ASP A 584 -15.98 11.99 21.16
CA ASP A 584 -15.88 11.16 19.95
C ASP A 584 -16.54 11.74 18.70
N ALA A 585 -16.74 13.06 18.65
CA ALA A 585 -17.20 13.79 17.48
C ALA A 585 -16.03 14.43 16.71
N PHE A 586 -15.94 14.20 15.40
CA PHE A 586 -14.83 14.62 14.55
C PHE A 586 -15.30 15.01 13.14
N GLN A 587 -14.35 15.51 12.33
CA GLN A 587 -14.58 15.93 10.94
C GLN A 587 -15.79 16.88 10.74
N PRO A 588 -15.96 17.95 11.54
CA PRO A 588 -17.06 18.87 11.30
C PRO A 588 -16.85 19.67 10.00
N ILE A 589 -17.91 19.82 9.22
CA ILE A 589 -17.93 20.55 7.94
C ILE A 589 -19.14 21.49 7.84
N TRP A 590 -18.89 22.74 7.44
CA TRP A 590 -19.93 23.75 7.24
C TRP A 590 -20.71 23.54 5.94
N SER A 591 -22.03 23.76 6.00
CA SER A 591 -22.85 23.87 4.80
C SER A 591 -22.46 25.12 3.99
N PRO A 592 -22.56 25.10 2.65
CA PRO A 592 -22.24 26.23 1.79
C PRO A 592 -23.07 27.50 2.07
N ASP A 593 -24.31 27.36 2.50
CA ASP A 593 -25.17 28.48 2.92
C ASP A 593 -24.95 28.93 4.37
N GLY A 594 -24.18 28.16 5.11
CA GLY A 594 -23.75 28.45 6.45
C GLY A 594 -24.83 28.41 7.51
N LYS A 595 -25.76 27.49 7.39
CA LYS A 595 -26.81 27.26 8.37
C LYS A 595 -26.71 25.92 9.08
N SER A 596 -25.94 24.99 8.53
CA SER A 596 -25.82 23.65 9.07
C SER A 596 -24.37 23.20 9.16
N ILE A 597 -24.13 22.31 10.11
CA ILE A 597 -22.84 21.67 10.36
C ILE A 597 -23.10 20.16 10.28
N ALA A 598 -22.40 19.47 9.39
CA ALA A 598 -22.34 18.01 9.41
C ALA A 598 -21.07 17.57 10.13
N PHE A 599 -21.11 16.47 10.86
CA PHE A 599 -19.94 15.90 11.52
C PHE A 599 -20.14 14.41 11.70
N THR A 600 -19.04 13.73 11.98
CA THR A 600 -19.04 12.31 12.25
C THR A 600 -18.91 12.09 13.75
N GLU A 601 -19.69 11.17 14.33
CA GLU A 601 -19.51 10.72 15.71
C GLU A 601 -19.15 9.23 15.70
N PHE A 602 -18.12 8.86 16.46
CA PHE A 602 -17.67 7.48 16.62
C PHE A 602 -18.00 7.03 18.03
N ASN A 603 -19.15 6.41 18.17
CA ASN A 603 -19.59 5.88 19.46
C ASN A 603 -19.62 4.35 19.37
N GLU A 604 -20.76 3.76 19.73
CA GLU A 604 -21.12 2.38 19.42
C GLU A 604 -21.34 2.08 17.92
N THR A 605 -21.12 3.02 17.02
CA THR A 605 -21.22 2.97 15.55
C THR A 605 -20.61 4.25 15.01
N THR A 606 -20.34 4.33 13.71
CA THR A 606 -20.05 5.62 13.10
C THR A 606 -21.33 6.27 12.59
N GLN A 607 -21.58 7.51 12.97
CA GLN A 607 -22.78 8.26 12.60
C GLN A 607 -22.40 9.51 11.83
N ILE A 608 -23.21 9.86 10.83
CA ILE A 608 -23.18 11.21 10.25
C ILE A 608 -24.34 11.98 10.88
N LEU A 609 -24.00 13.03 11.62
CA LEU A 609 -24.98 13.93 12.23
C LEU A 609 -24.96 15.28 11.54
N VAL A 610 -26.10 15.97 11.57
CA VAL A 610 -26.26 17.35 11.11
C VAL A 610 -26.95 18.16 12.19
N MET A 611 -26.43 19.34 12.49
CA MET A 611 -27.06 20.32 13.39
C MET A 611 -27.07 21.71 12.77
N ASP A 612 -27.83 22.63 13.34
CA ASP A 612 -27.78 24.04 13.01
C ASP A 612 -26.52 24.70 13.59
N THR A 613 -26.12 25.85 13.07
CA THR A 613 -24.89 26.56 13.48
C THR A 613 -24.92 27.10 14.92
N ASP A 614 -26.07 27.09 15.57
CA ASP A 614 -26.23 27.43 16.99
C ASP A 614 -26.20 26.18 17.90
N GLY A 615 -25.96 24.99 17.33
CA GLY A 615 -25.95 23.70 18.03
C GLY A 615 -27.34 23.06 18.20
N ASN A 616 -28.41 23.70 17.72
CA ASN A 616 -29.76 23.16 17.82
C ASN A 616 -30.09 22.22 16.65
N ASN A 617 -31.28 21.60 16.72
CA ASN A 617 -31.84 20.77 15.66
C ASN A 617 -30.91 19.64 15.18
N LEU A 618 -30.18 19.03 16.12
CA LEU A 618 -29.35 17.86 15.87
C LEU A 618 -30.19 16.71 15.29
N ARG A 619 -29.72 16.16 14.17
CA ARG A 619 -30.34 15.06 13.44
C ARG A 619 -29.27 14.02 13.12
N GLU A 620 -29.54 12.77 13.47
CA GLU A 620 -28.80 11.63 12.94
C GLU A 620 -29.27 11.40 11.50
N ILE A 621 -28.36 11.44 10.52
CA ILE A 621 -28.68 11.21 9.11
C ILE A 621 -28.53 9.72 8.81
N ILE A 622 -27.31 9.19 8.96
CA ILE A 622 -27.02 7.76 8.82
C ILE A 622 -26.26 7.22 10.02
N LYS A 623 -26.42 5.92 10.25
CA LYS A 623 -25.68 5.12 11.23
C LYS A 623 -25.09 3.92 10.51
N SER A 624 -23.77 3.80 10.53
CA SER A 624 -23.02 2.79 9.78
C SER A 624 -21.96 2.13 10.67
N ASN A 625 -21.62 0.89 10.33
CA ASN A 625 -20.51 0.16 10.96
C ASN A 625 -19.22 0.28 10.14
N LEU A 626 -19.30 0.94 9.00
CA LEU A 626 -18.14 1.41 8.24
C LEU A 626 -17.78 2.82 8.73
N TYR A 627 -16.54 3.23 8.48
CA TYR A 627 -16.07 4.56 8.84
C TYR A 627 -16.28 5.54 7.66
N PRO A 628 -17.37 6.34 7.64
CA PRO A 628 -17.56 7.39 6.66
C PRO A 628 -16.51 8.50 6.82
N ASP A 629 -15.76 8.73 5.76
CA ASP A 629 -14.92 9.92 5.56
C ASP A 629 -15.77 10.99 4.85
N LEU A 630 -16.13 12.04 5.59
CA LEU A 630 -16.88 13.18 5.06
C LEU A 630 -16.00 13.98 4.11
N LEU A 631 -16.41 14.09 2.84
CA LEU A 631 -15.66 14.83 1.82
C LEU A 631 -16.15 16.26 1.64
N GLY A 632 -17.42 16.53 1.94
CA GLY A 632 -18.00 17.87 1.91
C GLY A 632 -19.46 17.90 1.54
N TRP A 633 -20.06 19.08 1.64
CA TRP A 633 -21.41 19.36 1.18
C TRP A 633 -21.44 19.60 -0.33
N THR A 634 -22.57 19.27 -0.96
CA THR A 634 -22.88 19.82 -2.29
C THR A 634 -23.51 21.20 -2.15
N ALA A 635 -23.39 22.03 -3.19
CA ALA A 635 -23.80 23.43 -3.15
C ALA A 635 -25.32 23.68 -2.96
N ASP A 636 -26.15 22.64 -2.94
CA ASP A 636 -27.57 22.78 -2.62
C ASP A 636 -27.91 22.73 -1.13
N ASN A 637 -26.92 22.46 -0.27
CA ASN A 637 -27.09 22.30 1.18
C ASN A 637 -28.01 21.14 1.57
N LYS A 638 -28.28 20.20 0.64
CA LYS A 638 -29.13 19.02 0.88
C LYS A 638 -28.36 17.72 0.81
N HIS A 639 -27.25 17.69 0.09
CA HIS A 639 -26.47 16.47 -0.06
C HIS A 639 -25.10 16.58 0.59
N LEU A 640 -24.70 15.51 1.27
CA LEU A 640 -23.36 15.26 1.75
C LEU A 640 -22.66 14.27 0.81
N MET A 641 -21.40 14.52 0.53
CA MET A 641 -20.54 13.60 -0.20
C MET A 641 -19.60 12.92 0.79
N TYR A 642 -19.58 11.59 0.76
CA TYR A 642 -18.75 10.80 1.67
C TYR A 642 -18.26 9.51 1.02
N ARG A 643 -17.30 8.84 1.67
CA ARG A 643 -16.81 7.51 1.30
C ARG A 643 -16.66 6.64 2.53
N ASN A 644 -16.84 5.34 2.39
CA ASN A 644 -16.51 4.40 3.46
C ASN A 644 -15.03 3.99 3.38
N GLN A 645 -14.31 4.03 4.49
CA GLN A 645 -12.98 3.43 4.58
C GLN A 645 -13.11 1.90 4.61
N LEU A 646 -13.04 1.27 3.43
CA LEU A 646 -13.23 -0.17 3.24
C LEU A 646 -11.94 -0.99 3.22
N GLY A 647 -10.77 -0.37 3.45
CA GLY A 647 -9.46 -1.01 3.27
C GLY A 647 -9.06 -1.20 1.80
N GLU A 648 -9.99 -1.11 0.86
CA GLU A 648 -9.72 -1.06 -0.58
C GLU A 648 -9.20 0.33 -1.00
N ARG A 649 -8.12 0.36 -1.81
CA ARG A 649 -7.50 1.59 -2.30
C ARG A 649 -8.40 2.41 -3.23
N ARG A 650 -9.40 1.76 -3.83
CA ARG A 650 -10.42 2.36 -4.70
C ARG A 650 -11.80 1.98 -4.18
N GLY A 651 -12.76 2.90 -4.18
CA GLY A 651 -14.12 2.58 -3.76
C GLY A 651 -15.14 3.68 -4.08
N PRO A 652 -16.42 3.43 -3.80
CA PRO A 652 -17.52 4.25 -4.29
C PRO A 652 -17.54 5.64 -3.64
N LEU A 653 -17.79 6.65 -4.47
CA LEU A 653 -18.20 7.99 -4.02
C LEU A 653 -19.71 8.03 -3.83
N ILE A 654 -20.17 8.40 -2.63
CA ILE A 654 -21.59 8.35 -2.25
C ILE A 654 -22.10 9.78 -2.03
N LEU A 655 -23.29 10.06 -2.57
CA LEU A 655 -24.11 11.23 -2.22
C LEU A 655 -25.24 10.82 -1.29
N LEU A 656 -25.33 11.48 -0.15
CA LEU A 656 -26.35 11.27 0.87
C LEU A 656 -27.28 12.49 0.95
N ASP A 657 -28.56 12.31 0.68
CA ASP A 657 -29.58 13.35 0.93
C ASP A 657 -29.90 13.42 2.43
N ILE A 658 -29.77 14.59 3.04
CA ILE A 658 -29.95 14.75 4.50
C ILE A 658 -31.41 14.73 4.95
N ASP A 659 -32.36 14.98 4.04
CA ASP A 659 -33.79 15.02 4.34
C ASP A 659 -34.40 13.62 4.18
N SER A 660 -34.13 12.96 3.04
CA SER A 660 -34.69 11.63 2.74
C SER A 660 -33.85 10.47 3.30
N LYS A 661 -32.56 10.72 3.61
CA LYS A 661 -31.55 9.71 3.97
C LYS A 661 -31.25 8.72 2.86
N GLU A 662 -31.63 9.02 1.62
CA GLU A 662 -31.30 8.19 0.46
C GLU A 662 -29.84 8.36 0.08
N GLU A 663 -29.19 7.24 -0.25
CA GLU A 663 -27.81 7.19 -0.72
C GLU A 663 -27.79 6.87 -2.21
N ILE A 664 -27.01 7.66 -2.94
CA ILE A 664 -26.76 7.49 -4.37
C ILE A 664 -25.28 7.24 -4.54
N GLU A 665 -24.95 6.01 -4.92
CA GLU A 665 -23.61 5.66 -5.38
C GLU A 665 -23.36 6.27 -6.76
N LEU A 666 -22.28 7.03 -6.89
CA LEU A 666 -21.88 7.65 -8.15
C LEU A 666 -20.94 6.74 -8.94
N PHE A 667 -19.67 6.71 -8.54
CA PHE A 667 -18.62 5.95 -9.19
C PHE A 667 -17.40 5.79 -8.29
N ASP A 668 -16.55 4.82 -8.64
CA ASP A 668 -15.35 4.49 -7.88
C ASP A 668 -14.17 5.44 -8.15
N ILE A 669 -13.58 5.93 -7.06
CA ILE A 669 -12.39 6.79 -7.06
C ILE A 669 -11.31 6.24 -6.12
N LEU A 670 -10.05 6.66 -6.32
CA LEU A 670 -8.96 6.29 -5.43
C LEU A 670 -9.05 7.06 -4.10
N SER A 671 -9.13 8.38 -4.16
CA SER A 671 -8.99 9.24 -2.96
C SER A 671 -10.00 10.39 -2.94
N ARG A 672 -9.65 11.53 -2.32
CA ARG A 672 -10.50 12.70 -2.09
C ARG A 672 -11.25 13.16 -3.34
N ALA A 673 -12.43 13.72 -3.13
CA ALA A 673 -13.21 14.42 -4.13
C ALA A 673 -13.78 15.72 -3.57
N SER A 674 -14.14 16.64 -4.45
CA SER A 674 -14.82 17.89 -4.09
C SER A 674 -15.78 18.31 -5.22
N MET A 675 -16.97 18.77 -4.83
CA MET A 675 -18.01 19.24 -5.76
C MET A 675 -17.83 20.73 -6.04
N SER A 676 -17.97 21.11 -7.31
CA SER A 676 -17.98 22.51 -7.72
C SER A 676 -19.16 23.29 -7.14
N PRO A 677 -19.02 24.60 -6.89
CA PRO A 677 -20.10 25.45 -6.38
C PRO A 677 -21.36 25.48 -7.27
N ASN A 678 -21.22 25.22 -8.56
CA ASN A 678 -22.35 25.16 -9.49
C ASN A 678 -22.96 23.75 -9.66
N ARG A 679 -22.44 22.75 -8.93
CA ARG A 679 -22.85 21.33 -8.95
C ARG A 679 -22.68 20.62 -10.30
N GLN A 680 -22.02 21.23 -11.27
CA GLN A 680 -21.85 20.60 -12.59
C GLN A 680 -20.66 19.67 -12.63
N TRP A 681 -19.67 19.90 -11.78
CA TRP A 681 -18.38 19.22 -11.81
C TRP A 681 -18.01 18.63 -10.46
N ILE A 682 -17.47 17.42 -10.49
CA ILE A 682 -16.80 16.75 -9.38
C ILE A 682 -15.33 16.69 -9.75
N ALA A 683 -14.47 17.25 -8.91
CA ALA A 683 -13.03 17.08 -9.00
C ALA A 683 -12.60 15.95 -8.06
N TYR A 684 -11.75 15.04 -8.49
CA TYR A 684 -11.43 13.84 -7.73
C TYR A 684 -10.08 13.25 -8.10
N ILE A 685 -9.55 12.44 -7.20
CA ILE A 685 -8.26 11.77 -7.36
C ILE A 685 -8.49 10.31 -7.73
N ASP A 686 -7.95 9.90 -8.87
CA ASP A 686 -8.14 8.56 -9.43
C ASP A 686 -6.88 8.10 -10.15
N SER A 687 -6.84 6.81 -10.46
CA SER A 687 -5.79 6.17 -11.24
C SER A 687 -5.71 6.80 -12.63
N VAL A 688 -4.49 6.97 -13.15
CA VAL A 688 -4.29 7.36 -14.54
C VAL A 688 -3.89 6.13 -15.32
N PRO A 689 -4.74 5.63 -16.24
CA PRO A 689 -4.33 4.56 -17.15
C PRO A 689 -3.09 5.03 -17.86
N GLY A 690 -2.00 4.28 -17.80
CA GLY A 690 -0.77 4.81 -18.36
C GLY A 690 0.21 5.40 -17.34
N LYS A 691 -0.09 5.53 -16.03
CA LYS A 691 0.85 6.15 -15.07
C LYS A 691 0.90 5.49 -13.69
N MET A 692 2.00 5.76 -12.97
CA MET A 692 2.30 5.18 -11.66
C MET A 692 1.56 5.91 -10.53
N GLY A 693 1.52 7.23 -10.58
CA GLY A 693 0.83 8.10 -9.65
C GLY A 693 -0.60 8.39 -10.07
N SER A 694 -1.43 8.72 -9.08
CA SER A 694 -2.78 9.20 -9.31
C SER A 694 -2.79 10.53 -10.07
N GLY A 695 -3.94 10.82 -10.69
CA GLY A 695 -4.21 12.06 -11.38
C GLY A 695 -5.35 12.82 -10.72
N LEU A 696 -5.35 14.13 -10.92
CA LEU A 696 -6.50 14.98 -10.63
C LEU A 696 -7.42 14.99 -11.84
N TYR A 697 -8.63 14.49 -11.68
CA TYR A 697 -9.68 14.48 -12.68
C TYR A 697 -10.78 15.47 -12.36
N VAL A 698 -11.53 15.85 -13.39
CA VAL A 698 -12.83 16.52 -13.27
C VAL A 698 -13.83 15.84 -14.20
N SER A 699 -15.07 15.60 -13.73
CA SER A 699 -16.16 15.08 -14.57
C SER A 699 -17.53 15.53 -14.03
N LYS A 700 -18.58 15.31 -14.82
CA LYS A 700 -19.96 15.32 -14.29
C LYS A 700 -20.20 14.09 -13.40
N SER A 701 -21.32 14.09 -12.66
CA SER A 701 -21.70 13.00 -11.76
C SER A 701 -21.95 11.67 -12.48
N ASP A 702 -22.37 11.71 -13.75
CA ASP A 702 -22.52 10.56 -14.65
C ASP A 702 -21.20 10.15 -15.34
N GLN A 703 -20.07 10.72 -14.91
CA GLN A 703 -18.75 10.60 -15.54
C GLN A 703 -18.65 11.09 -17.00
N SER A 704 -19.69 11.75 -17.52
CA SER A 704 -19.56 12.45 -18.80
C SER A 704 -18.56 13.61 -18.68
N GLU A 705 -17.93 13.95 -19.81
CA GLU A 705 -16.92 15.01 -19.87
C GLU A 705 -15.75 14.83 -18.88
N LYS A 706 -15.38 13.58 -18.54
CA LYS A 706 -14.19 13.26 -17.75
C LYS A 706 -12.92 13.82 -18.41
N ARG A 707 -12.18 14.64 -17.68
CA ARG A 707 -10.91 15.27 -18.10
C ARG A 707 -9.83 15.01 -17.05
N LEU A 708 -8.63 14.69 -17.51
CA LEU A 708 -7.43 14.64 -16.65
C LEU A 708 -6.81 16.03 -16.63
N LEU A 709 -6.66 16.62 -15.44
CA LEU A 709 -6.08 17.95 -15.27
C LEU A 709 -4.58 17.86 -14.94
N VAL A 710 -4.22 17.08 -13.92
CA VAL A 710 -2.85 17.01 -13.39
C VAL A 710 -2.38 15.56 -13.33
N GLN A 711 -1.13 15.32 -13.76
CA GLN A 711 -0.48 14.02 -13.69
C GLN A 711 1.03 14.19 -13.46
N LEU A 712 1.50 13.80 -12.27
CA LEU A 712 2.85 14.08 -11.76
C LEU A 712 3.75 12.84 -11.63
N ASP A 713 3.53 11.87 -12.51
CA ASP A 713 4.24 10.58 -12.60
C ASP A 713 4.33 9.83 -11.28
N TYR A 714 5.32 10.07 -10.43
CA TYR A 714 5.50 9.37 -9.16
C TYR A 714 5.16 10.22 -7.92
N LEU A 715 4.92 11.53 -8.09
CA LEU A 715 4.43 12.37 -7.01
C LEU A 715 2.94 12.09 -6.77
N ALA A 716 2.56 11.95 -5.51
CA ALA A 716 1.19 11.70 -5.13
C ALA A 716 0.40 13.01 -5.11
N ILE A 717 -0.78 13.01 -5.72
CA ILE A 717 -1.74 14.10 -5.57
C ILE A 717 -2.70 13.70 -4.46
N SER A 718 -2.97 14.63 -3.55
CA SER A 718 -3.94 14.45 -2.47
C SER A 718 -4.69 15.74 -2.22
N ASN A 719 -5.90 15.63 -1.66
CA ASN A 719 -6.83 16.73 -1.41
C ASN A 719 -7.14 17.57 -2.66
N VAL A 720 -8.40 17.96 -2.79
CA VAL A 720 -8.84 18.83 -3.88
C VAL A 720 -9.89 19.75 -3.32
N THR A 721 -9.79 21.04 -3.61
CA THR A 721 -10.74 22.04 -3.13
C THR A 721 -11.06 23.04 -4.25
N TRP A 722 -12.30 23.46 -4.34
CA TRP A 722 -12.74 24.44 -5.34
C TRP A 722 -12.59 25.85 -4.80
N SER A 723 -12.20 26.79 -5.66
CA SER A 723 -12.44 28.19 -5.39
C SER A 723 -13.95 28.48 -5.35
N PRO A 724 -14.42 29.47 -4.57
CA PRO A 724 -15.85 29.75 -4.46
C PRO A 724 -16.51 30.19 -5.78
N ASP A 725 -15.75 30.74 -6.73
CA ASP A 725 -16.24 31.10 -8.07
C ASP A 725 -16.30 29.90 -9.04
N GLY A 726 -15.81 28.72 -8.63
CA GLY A 726 -15.79 27.51 -9.44
C GLY A 726 -14.81 27.54 -10.61
N LYS A 727 -13.88 28.51 -10.68
CA LYS A 727 -12.91 28.64 -11.79
C LYS A 727 -11.58 27.95 -11.53
N TRP A 728 -11.22 27.78 -10.26
CA TRP A 728 -9.93 27.26 -9.83
C TRP A 728 -10.11 26.02 -8.94
N LEU A 729 -9.11 25.15 -8.99
CA LEU A 729 -8.95 24.02 -8.08
C LEU A 729 -7.63 24.16 -7.35
N GLY A 730 -7.66 24.07 -6.03
CA GLY A 730 -6.49 23.84 -5.20
C GLY A 730 -6.25 22.34 -5.03
N PHE A 731 -4.98 21.92 -5.03
CA PHE A 731 -4.57 20.53 -4.84
C PHE A 731 -3.24 20.45 -4.10
N SER A 732 -3.03 19.37 -3.34
CA SER A 732 -1.78 19.13 -2.62
C SER A 732 -0.95 18.06 -3.34
N VAL A 733 0.36 18.25 -3.35
CA VAL A 733 1.34 17.36 -3.98
C VAL A 733 2.29 16.86 -2.89
N PHE A 734 2.45 15.56 -2.81
CA PHE A 734 3.36 14.89 -1.89
C PHE A 734 4.46 14.19 -2.66
N ASP A 735 5.71 14.50 -2.33
CA ASP A 735 6.86 13.75 -2.76
C ASP A 735 7.18 12.65 -1.73
N ASN A 736 6.71 11.45 -2.03
CA ASN A 736 6.97 10.26 -1.21
C ASN A 736 8.28 9.55 -1.62
N SER A 737 9.11 10.16 -2.49
CA SER A 737 10.43 9.62 -2.79
C SER A 737 11.44 9.86 -1.66
N THR A 738 11.11 10.74 -0.71
CA THR A 738 11.88 11.00 0.50
C THR A 738 11.23 10.35 1.73
N PHE A 739 12.03 10.01 2.74
CA PHE A 739 11.53 9.36 3.95
C PHE A 739 10.69 10.30 4.82
N ILE A 740 11.07 11.58 4.88
CA ILE A 740 10.18 12.66 5.32
C ILE A 740 9.57 13.24 4.05
N PRO A 741 8.31 12.94 3.73
CA PRO A 741 7.71 13.41 2.49
C PRO A 741 7.70 14.93 2.46
N THR A 742 8.18 15.51 1.36
CA THR A 742 7.97 16.95 1.15
C THR A 742 6.62 17.17 0.51
N SER A 743 6.05 18.34 0.77
CA SER A 743 4.72 18.69 0.30
C SER A 743 4.72 20.09 -0.27
N ALA A 744 3.85 20.29 -1.25
CA ALA A 744 3.62 21.57 -1.86
C ALA A 744 2.16 21.63 -2.32
N VAL A 745 1.63 22.84 -2.44
CA VAL A 745 0.25 23.06 -2.87
C VAL A 745 0.25 23.85 -4.17
N GLY A 746 -0.62 23.47 -5.09
CA GLY A 746 -0.85 24.19 -6.33
C GLY A 746 -2.31 24.61 -6.47
N ILE A 747 -2.54 25.66 -7.26
CA ILE A 747 -3.86 25.98 -7.82
C ILE A 747 -3.83 25.84 -9.34
N ILE A 748 -4.91 25.38 -9.94
CA ILE A 748 -5.07 25.24 -11.38
C ILE A 748 -6.39 25.86 -11.86
N ASN A 749 -6.33 26.60 -12.96
CA ASN A 749 -7.51 27.10 -13.65
C ASN A 749 -8.06 26.05 -14.61
N LEU A 750 -9.36 25.80 -14.57
CA LEU A 750 -10.00 24.73 -15.33
C LEU A 750 -10.09 24.98 -16.83
N GLU A 751 -10.22 26.25 -17.23
CA GLU A 751 -10.41 26.61 -18.63
C GLU A 751 -9.07 26.86 -19.34
N SER A 752 -8.17 27.57 -18.67
CA SER A 752 -6.89 27.99 -19.26
C SER A 752 -5.74 27.03 -18.97
N CYS A 753 -5.92 26.04 -18.09
CA CYS A 753 -4.86 25.14 -17.61
C CYS A 753 -3.69 25.88 -16.92
N GLN A 754 -3.84 27.15 -16.54
CA GLN A 754 -2.80 27.88 -15.81
C GLN A 754 -2.65 27.32 -14.39
N VAL A 755 -1.40 27.11 -13.96
CA VAL A 755 -1.06 26.57 -12.65
C VAL A 755 -0.18 27.56 -11.90
N TYR A 756 -0.36 27.66 -10.58
CA TYR A 756 0.51 28.44 -9.68
C TYR A 756 0.81 27.64 -8.41
N PRO A 757 2.07 27.51 -7.97
CA PRO A 757 2.39 26.93 -6.68
C PRO A 757 2.14 27.96 -5.58
N ILE A 758 1.51 27.55 -4.48
CA ILE A 758 1.29 28.40 -3.31
C ILE A 758 2.58 28.43 -2.48
N GLN A 759 3.13 29.62 -2.26
CA GLN A 759 4.40 29.85 -1.58
C GLN A 759 4.21 30.11 -0.08
N ILE A 760 3.59 29.17 0.62
CA ILE A 760 3.43 29.23 2.08
C ILE A 760 4.38 28.20 2.71
N PRO A 761 5.37 28.61 3.52
CA PRO A 761 6.33 27.68 4.11
C PRO A 761 5.65 26.57 4.92
N GLY A 762 6.06 25.32 4.68
CA GLY A 762 5.60 24.15 5.43
C GLY A 762 4.13 23.77 5.23
N ILE A 763 3.44 24.34 4.23
CA ILE A 763 2.08 23.92 3.89
C ILE A 763 2.07 22.47 3.39
N GLU A 764 1.29 21.61 4.02
CA GLU A 764 1.18 20.21 3.60
C GLU A 764 -0.09 19.94 2.82
N ILE A 765 -1.21 20.43 3.34
CA ILE A 765 -2.53 20.14 2.80
C ILE A 765 -3.33 21.44 2.71
N LEU A 766 -3.82 21.75 1.51
CA LEU A 766 -4.87 22.75 1.34
C LEU A 766 -6.24 22.11 1.61
N ARG A 767 -6.95 22.62 2.62
CA ARG A 767 -8.25 22.11 3.05
C ARG A 767 -9.41 22.87 2.40
N GLU A 768 -9.41 24.20 2.53
CA GLU A 768 -10.50 25.05 2.03
C GLU A 768 -9.98 26.34 1.42
N TRP A 769 -10.79 26.92 0.53
CA TRP A 769 -10.58 28.22 -0.08
C TRP A 769 -11.89 29.03 -0.04
N ARG A 770 -11.87 30.19 0.60
CA ARG A 770 -13.01 31.11 0.78
C ARG A 770 -12.67 32.50 0.23
N TYR A 771 -13.67 33.20 -0.28
CA TYR A 771 -13.57 34.64 -0.54
C TYR A 771 -14.05 35.40 0.71
N PRO A 772 -13.44 36.55 1.05
CA PRO A 772 -13.88 37.38 2.16
C PRO A 772 -15.27 37.99 1.95
#